data_AF-A0A9E7PMP8-F1
#
_entry.id   AF-A0A9E7PMP8-F1
#
_cell.length_a   1.000
_cell.length_b   1.000
_cell.length_c   1.000
_cell.angle_alpha   90.00
_cell.angle_beta   90.00
_cell.angle_gamma   90.00
#
_symmetry.space_group_name_H-M   'P 1'
#
loop_
_entity.id
_entity.type
_entity.pdbx_description
1 polymer ?
#
loop_
_entity_poly.entity_id
_entity_poly.type
_entity_poly.pdbx_seq_one_letter_code
_entity_poly.pdbx_strand_id
1 'polypeptide(L)'
;MSYKSFTLITIISLIVISSASATTNLEIIKYAEDGSTVLGKDSADYSWMEQNLPVKGDGRTHYYLQGPVFEAKWSEVHPDLPYDMWNPQEDINYEGKDLGAVKGTSLRDICNLAGGMNEGDIVRVQAQDGFYKNFPYENVYSPTSAQGEIIVAWYSVFDDGRGGYVPADYSSGMRLAFLADTSVNPTGDHVFGVTDMKDSLPDEYCHYFNGQYPATTGLSVQGISKIIIYSDDEAPPGKITVTSEPKGAEVYLNDEYMGKTDITIEDLDDGDYEVTVKLDGYKTPDPKSASVTLASETVLEFVLEENFSGYSGDELKRFKKSEVKGNLNICYSENQPYILSQGKTKEITLNTGISDYENVTYSRLWVYAGDSHNRNDNSGAKPEISLTAGGKKLMAEAEYYDRKDDGDREYSATFAYTPDLSGIKNPEIKIEISNAGTANEEFTLYGIALLTEDKSGNDTTFWEGYEGCDIIWPGYETGDGSYYSYADTDSPDSRISEAKATCIATGMKNPSPEDVSFEFNGEEWSEIFTDEDYGLLNRTFDVFLFLDGRSATTGIKSSTSSSEKGYIEARNLIFSGIINEDISSTSEPDTNLTTTDKTEPEDDTEIFSKANKSADLTGDNYSKTNSSQPIYPDYCDRCTGYREEKKSLLDEVIDLFFRLFSGSEPDNPEYDCDLCVGFNESRIYQVNSTHIPENDTETYNENIYENKIISVESEPQGALIYINGTYTGKITPYRYESDNIYSKTLTLEKEGFRAYNLLVSREDETIRPVLTPSDSHISEKSLHSVKNGNETVSETGSLYVKGSSEDLMVFIDNRNTFKKTPEIISGIKTGVHTIYLKSYDDFSGSSDSYGSRKIYVYENCITPVFIPDSEKYSGKVSFVSDDYNGKPASVNGIYQRYSIPFTSDEIYYDRTYLCIDDENKYISYYIPADSYVEGKFVIPEYEGNYYNVFFDSEPQGADIFIDGFDTGYHTPFQIENISAGHHKAVISKPGYIPEEKEFMVHAGEEDPSAGSYHFSIEEYPSGSVFADTIPSGAKVYLNDVNTGAVTPVTIPYLNIGTYKIRFINGSVRSGLLDITVLPFEKTEIIEDMQ
;
A
#
# COMPACT_ATOMS: atom_id res chain seq x y z
N MET A 1 3.51 -8.87 63.85
CA MET A 1 4.39 -8.13 62.92
C MET A 1 4.95 -9.15 61.94
N SER A 2 4.69 -9.10 60.65
CA SER A 2 3.40 -8.74 60.03
C SER A 2 3.01 -9.86 59.07
N TYR A 3 1.75 -10.30 59.09
CA TYR A 3 1.24 -11.37 58.24
C TYR A 3 0.57 -10.80 56.99
N LYS A 4 0.63 -11.55 55.88
CA LYS A 4 -0.49 -11.87 54.96
C LYS A 4 0.00 -12.97 54.01
N SER A 5 -0.42 -14.23 54.18
CA SER A 5 -1.74 -14.78 53.83
C SER A 5 -1.78 -15.30 52.38
N PHE A 6 -1.25 -16.51 52.17
CA PHE A 6 -1.65 -17.35 51.04
C PHE A 6 -3.15 -17.66 51.17
N THR A 7 -3.94 -17.32 50.15
CA THR A 7 -5.37 -17.66 50.09
C THR A 7 -5.57 -18.87 49.20
N LEU A 8 -6.12 -19.94 49.77
CA LEU A 8 -6.47 -21.16 49.05
C LEU A 8 -7.63 -20.90 48.09
N ILE A 9 -7.38 -20.91 46.77
CA ILE A 9 -8.44 -20.89 45.75
C ILE A 9 -8.74 -22.35 45.35
N THR A 10 -9.87 -22.85 45.84
CA THR A 10 -10.36 -24.19 45.50
C THR A 10 -11.00 -24.16 44.10
N ILE A 11 -10.19 -24.34 43.05
CA ILE A 11 -10.73 -24.60 41.72
C ILE A 11 -11.40 -25.98 41.72
N ILE A 12 -12.70 -26.00 41.50
CA ILE A 12 -13.45 -27.24 41.26
C ILE A 12 -13.14 -27.66 39.82
N SER A 13 -12.30 -28.68 39.66
CA SER A 13 -12.05 -29.29 38.35
C SER A 13 -13.35 -29.88 37.81
N LEU A 14 -13.99 -29.19 36.85
CA LEU A 14 -14.79 -29.91 35.86
C LEU A 14 -13.80 -30.80 35.09
N ILE A 15 -14.01 -32.12 35.19
CA ILE A 15 -13.28 -33.07 34.35
C ILE A 15 -13.88 -32.98 32.95
N VAL A 16 -13.41 -32.00 32.18
CA VAL A 16 -13.48 -32.08 30.72
C VAL A 16 -12.52 -33.18 30.33
N ILE A 17 -13.06 -34.33 29.93
CA ILE A 17 -12.26 -35.41 29.35
C ILE A 17 -11.88 -34.95 27.94
N SER A 18 -10.72 -34.31 27.82
CA SER A 18 -10.09 -34.07 26.53
C SER A 18 -9.84 -35.43 25.88
N SER A 19 -10.51 -35.68 24.76
CA SER A 19 -10.17 -36.82 23.92
C SER A 19 -8.83 -36.51 23.27
N ALA A 20 -7.78 -37.20 23.71
CA ALA A 20 -6.42 -37.01 23.20
C ALA A 20 -6.40 -37.16 21.68
N SER A 21 -5.81 -36.20 20.98
CA SER A 21 -5.73 -36.23 19.52
C SER A 21 -4.54 -37.09 19.10
N ALA A 22 -4.77 -38.08 18.25
CA ALA A 22 -3.78 -39.09 17.91
C ALA A 22 -2.50 -38.50 17.31
N THR A 23 -1.34 -38.94 17.81
CA THR A 23 -0.06 -38.33 17.45
C THR A 23 0.48 -38.87 16.12
N THR A 24 0.83 -37.94 15.23
CA THR A 24 1.51 -38.21 13.94
C THR A 24 2.89 -37.56 13.87
N ASN A 25 3.06 -36.41 14.52
CA ASN A 25 4.30 -35.63 14.61
C ASN A 25 5.02 -35.80 15.97
N LEU A 26 6.35 -35.75 15.94
CA LEU A 26 7.24 -35.66 17.10
C LEU A 26 7.89 -34.28 17.17
N GLU A 27 7.87 -33.65 18.35
CA GLU A 27 8.82 -32.59 18.68
C GLU A 27 10.08 -33.22 19.30
N ILE A 28 11.26 -32.86 18.80
CA ILE A 28 12.54 -33.47 19.17
C ILE A 28 13.44 -32.36 19.71
N ILE A 29 13.91 -32.48 20.96
CA ILE A 29 14.69 -31.44 21.64
C ILE A 29 15.90 -32.08 22.35
N LYS A 30 17.08 -31.48 22.21
CA LYS A 30 18.25 -31.73 23.08
C LYS A 30 18.44 -30.55 24.02
N TYR A 31 18.48 -30.82 25.33
CA TYR A 31 18.83 -29.86 26.37
C TYR A 31 20.25 -30.09 26.90
N ALA A 32 20.87 -29.01 27.38
CA ALA A 32 22.15 -29.02 28.11
C ALA A 32 22.00 -29.54 29.56
N GLU A 33 23.11 -29.56 30.31
CA GLU A 33 23.16 -30.01 31.72
C GLU A 33 22.17 -29.24 32.63
N ASP A 34 21.86 -27.98 32.29
CA ASP A 34 20.89 -27.14 33.01
C ASP A 34 19.44 -27.67 32.92
N GLY A 35 19.15 -28.53 31.94
CA GLY A 35 17.82 -29.07 31.65
C GLY A 35 16.86 -28.08 30.98
N SER A 36 17.35 -26.93 30.49
CA SER A 36 16.55 -25.83 29.92
C SER A 36 17.11 -25.21 28.64
N THR A 37 18.42 -25.09 28.48
CA THR A 37 19.06 -24.50 27.30
C THR A 37 19.02 -25.50 26.13
N VAL A 38 18.49 -25.08 24.99
CA VAL A 38 18.30 -25.95 23.81
C VAL A 38 19.58 -26.01 22.97
N LEU A 39 20.20 -27.19 22.92
CA LEU A 39 21.39 -27.47 22.11
C LEU A 39 21.04 -27.93 20.68
N GLY A 40 19.82 -28.42 20.48
CA GLY A 40 19.32 -28.86 19.18
C GLY A 40 17.81 -29.07 19.22
N LYS A 41 17.12 -28.74 18.12
CA LYS A 41 15.68 -28.93 17.99
C LYS A 41 15.30 -29.28 16.55
N ASP A 42 14.41 -30.26 16.40
CA ASP A 42 13.81 -30.64 15.12
C ASP A 42 12.37 -31.15 15.33
N SER A 43 11.64 -31.45 14.26
CA SER A 43 10.34 -32.14 14.34
C SER A 43 10.11 -33.06 13.13
N ALA A 44 9.49 -34.22 13.35
CA ALA A 44 9.28 -35.22 12.31
C ALA A 44 7.90 -35.89 12.39
N ASP A 45 7.10 -35.74 11.33
CA ASP A 45 5.87 -36.52 11.12
C ASP A 45 6.23 -37.93 10.64
N TYR A 46 5.45 -38.93 11.07
CA TYR A 46 5.69 -40.33 10.69
C TYR A 46 5.73 -40.55 9.18
N SER A 47 4.95 -39.79 8.40
CA SER A 47 4.96 -39.90 6.93
C SER A 47 6.27 -39.38 6.33
N TRP A 48 6.91 -38.38 6.95
CA TRP A 48 8.26 -37.95 6.61
C TRP A 48 9.30 -38.99 7.08
N MET A 49 9.13 -39.55 8.27
CA MET A 49 10.04 -40.58 8.80
C MET A 49 10.03 -41.88 8.00
N GLU A 50 8.88 -42.34 7.48
CA GLU A 50 8.79 -43.51 6.59
C GLU A 50 9.48 -43.27 5.23
N GLN A 51 9.56 -42.01 4.78
CA GLN A 51 10.19 -41.64 3.51
C GLN A 51 11.70 -41.36 3.61
N ASN A 52 12.16 -40.78 4.73
CA ASN A 52 13.51 -40.21 4.84
C ASN A 52 14.43 -40.97 5.82
N LEU A 53 13.89 -41.78 6.74
CA LEU A 53 14.67 -42.53 7.73
C LEU A 53 14.53 -44.05 7.54
N PRO A 54 15.46 -44.88 8.06
CA PRO A 54 15.40 -46.32 7.88
C PRO A 54 14.20 -46.94 8.61
N VAL A 55 13.22 -47.43 7.84
CA VAL A 55 12.07 -48.18 8.36
C VAL A 55 12.54 -49.45 9.07
N LYS A 56 12.13 -49.60 10.33
CA LYS A 56 12.41 -50.76 11.20
C LYS A 56 11.14 -51.58 11.40
N GLY A 57 11.26 -52.91 11.51
CA GLY A 57 10.13 -53.83 11.41
C GLY A 57 9.66 -54.04 9.96
N ASP A 58 8.99 -55.16 9.69
CA ASP A 58 8.59 -55.56 8.33
C ASP A 58 7.06 -55.58 8.11
N GLY A 59 6.27 -55.21 9.13
CA GLY A 59 4.82 -55.30 9.10
C GLY A 59 4.29 -56.75 9.05
N ARG A 60 5.09 -57.75 9.46
CA ARG A 60 4.68 -59.17 9.56
C ARG A 60 5.15 -59.88 10.83
N THR A 61 6.29 -59.45 11.38
CA THR A 61 6.88 -60.02 12.59
C THR A 61 6.23 -59.39 13.82
N HIS A 62 5.56 -60.19 14.63
CA HIS A 62 4.94 -59.74 15.90
C HIS A 62 6.00 -59.64 17.00
N TYR A 63 5.88 -58.61 17.84
CA TYR A 63 6.77 -58.37 18.98
C TYR A 63 5.95 -58.25 20.27
N TYR A 64 6.41 -58.90 21.32
CA TYR A 64 5.68 -59.08 22.57
C TYR A 64 6.44 -58.46 23.74
N LEU A 65 5.69 -57.98 24.73
CA LEU A 65 6.23 -57.60 26.03
C LEU A 65 5.80 -58.63 27.07
N GLN A 66 6.35 -58.59 28.28
CA GLN A 66 5.99 -59.50 29.36
C GLN A 66 5.29 -58.77 30.51
N GLY A 67 4.11 -59.26 30.88
CA GLY A 67 3.37 -58.82 32.05
C GLY A 67 3.94 -59.39 33.37
N PRO A 68 3.50 -58.88 34.52
CA PRO A 68 4.04 -59.30 35.82
C PRO A 68 3.87 -60.80 36.07
N VAL A 69 4.95 -61.45 36.49
CA VAL A 69 4.98 -62.88 36.83
C VAL A 69 4.47 -63.07 38.25
N PHE A 70 3.31 -63.70 38.41
CA PHE A 70 2.71 -63.98 39.73
C PHE A 70 2.95 -65.43 40.16
N GLU A 71 3.28 -65.66 41.43
CA GLU A 71 3.56 -66.99 42.04
C GLU A 71 2.50 -68.06 41.69
N ALA A 72 1.23 -67.69 41.63
CA ALA A 72 0.13 -68.59 41.27
C ALA A 72 0.19 -69.07 39.81
N LYS A 73 0.61 -68.21 38.86
CA LYS A 73 0.77 -68.56 37.45
C LYS A 73 2.13 -69.24 37.19
N TRP A 74 3.18 -68.85 37.92
CA TRP A 74 4.44 -69.58 37.94
C TRP A 74 4.22 -71.05 38.32
N SER A 75 3.51 -71.29 39.43
CA SER A 75 3.22 -72.64 39.94
C SER A 75 2.30 -73.48 39.02
N GLU A 76 1.65 -72.85 38.04
CA GLU A 76 0.82 -73.51 37.02
C GLU A 76 1.67 -74.03 35.85
N VAL A 77 2.69 -73.26 35.43
CA VAL A 77 3.57 -73.56 34.30
C VAL A 77 4.80 -74.37 34.74
N HIS A 78 5.39 -74.00 35.88
CA HIS A 78 6.65 -74.56 36.42
C HIS A 78 6.45 -75.24 37.80
N PRO A 79 5.57 -76.27 37.91
CA PRO A 79 5.18 -76.85 39.21
C PRO A 79 6.31 -77.56 39.97
N ASP A 80 7.40 -77.92 39.29
CA ASP A 80 8.58 -78.58 39.88
C ASP A 80 9.73 -77.61 40.21
N LEU A 81 9.58 -76.30 39.98
CA LEU A 81 10.60 -75.27 40.22
C LEU A 81 10.20 -74.30 41.35
N PRO A 82 11.15 -73.77 42.14
CA PRO A 82 10.87 -72.67 43.07
C PRO A 82 10.40 -71.43 42.31
N TYR A 83 9.58 -70.58 42.94
CA TYR A 83 9.10 -69.33 42.35
C TYR A 83 10.25 -68.39 42.00
N ASP A 84 10.34 -68.04 40.72
CA ASP A 84 11.13 -66.92 40.22
C ASP A 84 10.18 -65.86 39.63
N MET A 85 10.39 -64.60 40.00
CA MET A 85 9.65 -63.46 39.46
C MET A 85 10.27 -62.89 38.18
N TRP A 86 11.49 -63.30 37.84
CA TRP A 86 12.21 -62.80 36.67
C TRP A 86 11.93 -63.61 35.39
N ASN A 87 11.36 -64.81 35.52
CA ASN A 87 11.09 -65.78 34.45
C ASN A 87 12.13 -65.77 33.30
N PRO A 88 13.33 -66.36 33.51
CA PRO A 88 14.37 -66.48 32.48
C PRO A 88 14.03 -67.50 31.37
N GLN A 89 12.77 -67.90 31.23
CA GLN A 89 12.23 -68.66 30.11
C GLN A 89 11.20 -67.85 29.28
N GLU A 90 10.81 -66.66 29.72
CA GLU A 90 9.84 -65.76 29.05
C GLU A 90 8.42 -66.33 28.79
N ASP A 91 8.16 -67.57 29.19
CA ASP A 91 6.98 -68.38 28.87
C ASP A 91 5.70 -68.08 29.67
N ILE A 92 5.68 -66.98 30.43
CA ILE A 92 4.54 -66.57 31.28
C ILE A 92 4.14 -65.13 30.95
N ASN A 93 2.84 -64.92 30.77
CA ASN A 93 2.18 -63.61 30.69
C ASN A 93 2.66 -62.68 29.55
N TYR A 94 3.18 -63.25 28.45
CA TYR A 94 3.59 -62.52 27.24
C TYR A 94 2.57 -62.62 26.08
N GLU A 95 1.90 -63.76 25.88
CA GLU A 95 0.95 -63.99 24.76
C GLU A 95 -0.10 -62.86 24.61
N GLY A 96 -0.68 -62.43 25.74
CA GLY A 96 -1.68 -61.36 25.79
C GLY A 96 -1.11 -59.93 25.78
N LYS A 97 0.15 -59.75 25.36
CA LYS A 97 0.94 -58.50 25.36
C LYS A 97 1.64 -58.22 24.03
N ASP A 98 1.09 -58.79 22.95
CA ASP A 98 1.42 -58.46 21.57
C ASP A 98 1.34 -56.94 21.31
N LEU A 99 2.33 -56.40 20.59
CA LEU A 99 2.33 -55.05 20.02
C LEU A 99 1.86 -55.03 18.55
N GLY A 100 1.62 -56.21 17.99
CA GLY A 100 1.29 -56.48 16.59
C GLY A 100 2.54 -56.55 15.72
N ALA A 101 2.30 -56.76 14.43
CA ALA A 101 3.31 -56.76 13.38
C ALA A 101 3.71 -55.31 13.00
N VAL A 102 4.71 -54.77 13.70
CA VAL A 102 5.08 -53.34 13.64
C VAL A 102 5.84 -52.91 12.38
N LYS A 103 5.70 -51.62 12.04
CA LYS A 103 6.73 -50.80 11.38
C LYS A 103 6.92 -49.50 12.16
N GLY A 104 8.15 -49.00 12.18
CA GLY A 104 8.51 -47.77 12.88
C GLY A 104 9.85 -47.21 12.43
N THR A 105 10.35 -46.25 13.20
CA THR A 105 11.66 -45.61 13.00
C THR A 105 12.48 -45.74 14.28
N SER A 106 13.79 -45.94 14.18
CA SER A 106 14.65 -46.12 15.36
C SER A 106 14.63 -44.89 16.26
N LEU A 107 14.54 -45.11 17.59
CA LEU A 107 14.69 -44.03 18.57
C LEU A 107 16.08 -43.37 18.43
N ARG A 108 17.11 -44.13 18.06
CA ARG A 108 18.45 -43.62 17.75
C ARG A 108 18.43 -42.65 16.57
N ASP A 109 17.82 -43.07 15.46
CA ASP A 109 17.76 -42.26 14.23
C ASP A 109 16.94 -40.99 14.43
N ILE A 110 15.90 -41.04 15.26
CA ILE A 110 15.10 -39.88 15.70
C ILE A 110 15.93 -38.95 16.61
N CYS A 111 16.71 -39.48 17.55
CA CYS A 111 17.59 -38.65 18.40
C CYS A 111 18.64 -37.89 17.58
N ASN A 112 19.19 -38.51 16.53
CA ASN A 112 20.20 -37.88 15.66
C ASN A 112 19.69 -36.60 14.96
N LEU A 113 18.37 -36.42 14.79
CA LEU A 113 17.78 -35.21 14.20
C LEU A 113 18.08 -33.95 15.04
N ALA A 114 18.00 -34.06 16.37
CA ALA A 114 18.37 -33.00 17.30
C ALA A 114 19.85 -33.06 17.77
N GLY A 115 20.74 -33.56 16.91
CA GLY A 115 22.19 -33.66 17.18
C GLY A 115 22.65 -34.98 17.83
N GLY A 116 21.73 -35.83 18.27
CA GLY A 116 22.03 -37.14 18.86
C GLY A 116 22.44 -37.11 20.33
N MET A 117 22.60 -38.32 20.88
CA MET A 117 23.00 -38.54 22.28
C MET A 117 24.50 -38.82 22.40
N ASN A 118 25.11 -38.38 23.49
CA ASN A 118 26.45 -38.76 23.96
C ASN A 118 26.40 -39.93 24.96
N GLU A 119 27.56 -40.55 25.25
CA GLU A 119 27.70 -41.53 26.34
C GLU A 119 27.49 -40.83 27.70
N GLY A 120 26.42 -41.20 28.42
CA GLY A 120 25.92 -40.52 29.62
C GLY A 120 24.51 -39.92 29.46
N ASP A 121 24.16 -39.43 28.26
CA ASP A 121 22.88 -38.79 27.98
C ASP A 121 21.66 -39.70 28.26
N ILE A 122 20.53 -39.07 28.59
CA ILE A 122 19.25 -39.75 28.85
C ILE A 122 18.18 -39.18 27.91
N VAL A 123 17.57 -40.03 27.09
CA VAL A 123 16.39 -39.65 26.28
C VAL A 123 15.09 -39.99 27.01
N ARG A 124 14.23 -38.99 27.16
CA ARG A 124 12.84 -39.14 27.56
C ARG A 124 11.94 -39.26 26.33
N VAL A 125 11.29 -40.41 26.20
CA VAL A 125 10.15 -40.62 25.30
C VAL A 125 8.88 -40.21 26.05
N GLN A 126 8.14 -39.21 25.57
CA GLN A 126 6.98 -38.65 26.26
C GLN A 126 5.72 -38.63 25.38
N ALA A 127 4.61 -39.05 25.97
CA ALA A 127 3.27 -39.03 25.40
C ALA A 127 2.54 -37.70 25.61
N GLN A 128 1.51 -37.47 24.81
CA GLN A 128 0.66 -36.27 24.85
C GLN A 128 -0.05 -36.06 26.20
N ASP A 129 -0.32 -37.13 26.96
CA ASP A 129 -0.90 -37.08 28.30
C ASP A 129 0.11 -36.76 29.42
N GLY A 130 1.40 -36.65 29.08
CA GLY A 130 2.49 -36.44 30.02
C GLY A 130 3.09 -37.71 30.62
N PHE A 131 2.61 -38.91 30.27
CA PHE A 131 3.30 -40.16 30.61
C PHE A 131 4.62 -40.25 29.83
N TYR A 132 5.69 -40.69 30.50
CA TYR A 132 7.01 -40.78 29.87
C TYR A 132 7.85 -41.94 30.38
N LYS A 133 8.88 -42.28 29.59
CA LYS A 133 9.97 -43.16 29.98
C LYS A 133 11.32 -42.59 29.57
N ASN A 134 12.28 -42.70 30.47
CA ASN A 134 13.68 -42.35 30.25
C ASN A 134 14.46 -43.62 29.86
N PHE A 135 15.39 -43.50 28.92
CA PHE A 135 16.35 -44.53 28.52
C PHE A 135 17.74 -43.89 28.41
N PRO A 136 18.79 -44.49 29.01
CA PRO A 136 20.16 -43.99 28.85
C PRO A 136 20.73 -44.39 27.48
N TYR A 137 21.84 -43.74 27.11
CA TYR A 137 22.55 -43.91 25.84
C TYR A 137 22.69 -45.37 25.38
N GLU A 138 23.14 -46.27 26.26
CA GLU A 138 23.50 -47.66 25.92
C GLU A 138 22.30 -48.42 25.37
N ASN A 139 21.11 -48.24 25.96
CA ASN A 139 19.88 -48.93 25.57
C ASN A 139 19.34 -48.48 24.21
N VAL A 140 19.79 -47.32 23.71
CA VAL A 140 19.35 -46.71 22.45
C VAL A 140 20.40 -46.87 21.34
N TYR A 141 21.68 -46.66 21.64
CA TYR A 141 22.78 -46.70 20.66
C TYR A 141 23.52 -48.04 20.60
N SER A 142 23.50 -48.83 21.69
CA SER A 142 24.19 -50.14 21.80
C SER A 142 23.31 -51.25 22.45
N PRO A 143 22.05 -51.44 22.03
CA PRO A 143 21.15 -52.41 22.64
C PRO A 143 21.65 -53.86 22.55
N THR A 144 21.35 -54.66 23.58
CA THR A 144 21.49 -56.12 23.52
C THR A 144 20.53 -56.71 22.49
N SER A 145 20.84 -57.87 21.90
CA SER A 145 19.93 -58.52 20.93
C SER A 145 18.62 -58.98 21.58
N ALA A 146 18.69 -59.37 22.86
CA ALA A 146 17.56 -59.80 23.66
C ALA A 146 16.53 -58.65 23.86
N GLN A 147 16.99 -57.46 24.29
CA GLN A 147 16.16 -56.25 24.28
C GLN A 147 15.73 -55.84 22.87
N GLY A 148 16.67 -55.92 21.92
CA GLY A 148 16.50 -55.41 20.57
C GLY A 148 16.55 -53.89 20.44
N GLU A 149 16.44 -53.43 19.20
CA GLU A 149 16.42 -52.00 18.86
C GLU A 149 15.10 -51.35 19.31
N ILE A 150 15.21 -50.21 20.00
CA ILE A 150 14.04 -49.42 20.44
C ILE A 150 13.55 -48.59 19.27
N ILE A 151 12.26 -48.72 18.92
CA ILE A 151 11.64 -48.02 17.80
C ILE A 151 10.39 -47.25 18.23
N VAL A 152 10.14 -46.11 17.59
CA VAL A 152 8.83 -45.45 17.58
C VAL A 152 8.03 -46.05 16.44
N ALA A 153 7.09 -46.94 16.77
CA ALA A 153 6.16 -47.54 15.83
C ALA A 153 5.04 -46.57 15.48
N TRP A 154 4.85 -46.36 14.18
CA TRP A 154 3.77 -45.57 13.57
C TRP A 154 2.78 -46.43 12.78
N TYR A 155 3.07 -47.73 12.66
CA TYR A 155 2.19 -48.74 12.07
C TYR A 155 2.29 -50.06 12.84
N SER A 156 1.17 -50.76 13.00
CA SER A 156 1.17 -52.18 13.41
C SER A 156 -0.17 -52.83 13.06
N VAL A 157 -0.18 -54.14 12.79
CA VAL A 157 -1.40 -54.93 12.56
C VAL A 157 -1.44 -56.20 13.40
N PHE A 158 -2.64 -56.62 13.80
CA PHE A 158 -2.88 -57.81 14.63
C PHE A 158 -3.54 -58.94 13.82
N ASP A 159 -3.45 -60.18 14.31
CA ASP A 159 -4.03 -61.39 13.68
C ASP A 159 -5.53 -61.29 13.38
N ASP A 160 -6.28 -60.50 14.15
CA ASP A 160 -7.71 -60.26 13.95
C ASP A 160 -8.04 -59.10 12.98
N GLY A 161 -7.01 -58.51 12.36
CA GLY A 161 -7.13 -57.47 11.35
C GLY A 161 -7.27 -56.04 11.90
N ARG A 162 -7.12 -55.84 13.22
CA ARG A 162 -7.06 -54.51 13.84
C ARG A 162 -5.69 -53.85 13.63
N GLY A 163 -5.64 -52.53 13.78
CA GLY A 163 -4.46 -51.72 13.52
C GLY A 163 -4.37 -51.25 12.05
N GLY A 164 -3.18 -50.78 11.67
CA GLY A 164 -2.95 -49.95 10.51
C GLY A 164 -1.93 -48.86 10.82
N TYR A 165 -2.10 -47.69 10.19
CA TYR A 165 -1.29 -46.48 10.43
C TYR A 165 -1.93 -45.57 11.48
N VAL A 166 -1.09 -44.84 12.21
CA VAL A 166 -1.54 -43.62 12.92
C VAL A 166 -1.97 -42.54 11.90
N PRO A 167 -2.96 -41.68 12.21
CA PRO A 167 -3.78 -41.66 13.42
C PRO A 167 -4.97 -42.64 13.39
N ALA A 168 -5.35 -43.13 12.20
CA ALA A 168 -6.67 -43.69 11.93
C ALA A 168 -6.99 -44.98 12.72
N ASP A 169 -6.01 -45.88 12.86
CA ASP A 169 -5.92 -46.87 13.95
C ASP A 169 -4.54 -47.55 13.93
N TYR A 170 -3.62 -47.07 14.77
CA TYR A 170 -2.75 -47.92 15.58
C TYR A 170 -2.95 -47.41 17.00
N SER A 171 -3.96 -48.00 17.66
CA SER A 171 -5.00 -47.28 18.40
C SER A 171 -4.61 -45.90 18.96
N SER A 172 -4.87 -44.86 18.14
CA SER A 172 -4.73 -43.43 18.42
C SER A 172 -3.36 -42.88 18.84
N GLY A 173 -2.23 -43.41 18.34
CA GLY A 173 -0.97 -42.65 18.31
C GLY A 173 0.31 -43.47 18.35
N MET A 174 1.43 -42.84 17.98
CA MET A 174 2.75 -43.50 17.90
C MET A 174 3.16 -44.14 19.23
N ARG A 175 3.82 -45.30 19.18
CA ARG A 175 4.08 -46.14 20.36
C ARG A 175 5.48 -46.73 20.37
N LEU A 176 6.08 -46.84 21.55
CA LEU A 176 7.41 -47.43 21.73
C LEU A 176 7.35 -48.96 21.68
N ALA A 177 8.13 -49.56 20.80
CA ALA A 177 8.29 -51.00 20.64
C ALA A 177 9.77 -51.40 20.70
N PHE A 178 10.01 -52.68 20.98
CA PHE A 178 11.33 -53.26 21.21
C PHE A 178 11.52 -54.44 20.25
N LEU A 179 12.52 -54.37 19.36
CA LEU A 179 12.73 -55.39 18.32
C LEU A 179 13.59 -56.56 18.82
N ALA A 180 13.12 -57.20 19.90
CA ALA A 180 13.76 -58.31 20.58
C ALA A 180 14.10 -59.50 19.67
N ASP A 181 15.06 -60.34 20.07
CA ASP A 181 15.35 -61.61 19.40
C ASP A 181 14.45 -62.77 19.90
N THR A 182 14.78 -64.00 19.50
CA THR A 182 14.00 -65.22 19.80
C THR A 182 14.84 -66.29 20.51
N SER A 183 15.91 -65.88 21.20
CA SER A 183 16.92 -66.79 21.75
C SER A 183 16.57 -67.40 23.11
N VAL A 184 15.61 -66.81 23.85
CA VAL A 184 15.20 -67.24 25.20
C VAL A 184 13.81 -67.88 25.18
N ASN A 185 12.78 -67.17 24.67
CA ASN A 185 11.41 -67.68 24.55
C ASN A 185 11.32 -69.07 23.84
N PRO A 186 10.67 -70.09 24.44
CA PRO A 186 10.69 -71.48 23.95
C PRO A 186 9.77 -71.78 22.76
N THR A 187 8.84 -70.89 22.42
CA THR A 187 8.01 -71.00 21.20
C THR A 187 8.67 -70.33 19.99
N GLY A 188 9.68 -69.48 20.21
CA GLY A 188 10.36 -68.70 19.18
C GLY A 188 9.66 -67.38 18.85
N ASP A 189 8.85 -66.86 19.78
CA ASP A 189 8.22 -65.55 19.68
C ASP A 189 9.23 -64.45 20.04
N HIS A 190 9.13 -63.27 19.43
CA HIS A 190 10.01 -62.13 19.73
C HIS A 190 9.53 -61.43 21.01
N VAL A 191 9.98 -61.87 22.17
CA VAL A 191 9.59 -61.34 23.49
C VAL A 191 10.70 -60.46 24.05
N PHE A 192 10.36 -59.28 24.57
CA PHE A 192 11.25 -58.55 25.49
C PHE A 192 10.81 -58.86 26.93
N GLY A 193 11.45 -59.86 27.53
CA GLY A 193 11.13 -60.37 28.86
C GLY A 193 11.61 -59.51 30.02
N VAL A 194 11.17 -59.88 31.23
CA VAL A 194 11.54 -59.15 32.45
C VAL A 194 12.94 -59.50 32.97
N THR A 195 13.51 -60.65 32.58
CA THR A 195 14.95 -60.93 32.75
C THR A 195 15.77 -60.01 31.86
N ASP A 196 15.48 -59.96 30.55
CA ASP A 196 16.17 -59.11 29.58
C ASP A 196 16.16 -57.63 29.99
N MET A 197 15.01 -57.12 30.45
CA MET A 197 14.87 -55.77 30.97
C MET A 197 15.90 -55.43 32.06
N LYS A 198 16.14 -56.37 32.97
CA LYS A 198 16.97 -56.18 34.16
C LYS A 198 18.45 -56.49 33.88
N ASP A 199 18.73 -57.27 32.85
CA ASP A 199 20.09 -57.48 32.36
C ASP A 199 20.50 -56.45 31.27
N SER A 200 19.55 -55.65 30.72
CA SER A 200 19.83 -54.55 29.77
C SER A 200 19.70 -53.13 30.34
N LEU A 201 18.75 -52.83 31.23
CA LEU A 201 18.54 -51.50 31.81
C LEU A 201 19.07 -51.43 33.26
N PRO A 202 19.64 -50.27 33.68
CA PRO A 202 19.87 -50.01 35.10
C PRO A 202 18.58 -50.13 35.95
N ASP A 203 18.74 -50.55 37.21
CA ASP A 203 17.63 -50.84 38.16
C ASP A 203 16.60 -49.70 38.29
N GLU A 204 17.01 -48.44 38.09
CA GLU A 204 16.16 -47.26 38.21
C GLU A 204 15.24 -47.00 37.00
N TYR A 205 15.59 -47.52 35.82
CA TYR A 205 14.75 -47.41 34.60
C TYR A 205 13.80 -48.61 34.43
N CYS A 206 14.13 -49.75 35.05
CA CYS A 206 13.31 -50.95 35.14
C CYS A 206 11.88 -50.64 35.63
N HIS A 207 10.86 -51.23 35.00
CA HIS A 207 9.46 -51.02 35.40
C HIS A 207 8.93 -52.13 36.32
N TYR A 208 8.37 -51.71 37.46
CA TYR A 208 7.71 -52.57 38.42
C TYR A 208 6.21 -52.24 38.53
N PHE A 209 5.35 -53.16 38.08
CA PHE A 209 3.92 -53.11 38.28
C PHE A 209 3.58 -53.13 39.78
N ASN A 210 2.73 -52.18 40.20
CA ASN A 210 2.43 -51.87 41.61
C ASN A 210 3.68 -51.65 42.50
N GLY A 211 4.83 -51.32 41.91
CA GLY A 211 6.10 -51.15 42.63
C GLY A 211 6.67 -52.44 43.23
N GLN A 212 6.22 -53.62 42.76
CA GLN A 212 6.66 -54.92 43.29
C GLN A 212 7.02 -55.96 42.23
N TYR A 213 6.30 -56.04 41.12
CA TYR A 213 6.46 -57.12 40.13
C TYR A 213 7.06 -56.56 38.84
N PRO A 214 8.22 -57.03 38.35
CA PRO A 214 8.81 -56.50 37.13
C PRO A 214 7.89 -56.79 35.92
N ALA A 215 7.81 -55.86 34.95
CA ALA A 215 7.00 -56.00 33.74
C ALA A 215 7.46 -55.05 32.63
N THR A 216 7.91 -55.56 31.47
CA THR A 216 8.32 -54.70 30.33
C THR A 216 7.15 -53.96 29.70
N THR A 217 5.91 -54.41 29.93
CA THR A 217 4.70 -53.75 29.40
C THR A 217 4.57 -52.28 29.80
N GLY A 218 5.16 -51.86 30.93
CA GLY A 218 5.16 -50.47 31.38
C GLY A 218 6.28 -49.59 30.81
N LEU A 219 7.12 -50.12 29.92
CA LEU A 219 8.12 -49.34 29.15
C LEU A 219 7.55 -48.79 27.83
N SER A 220 6.46 -49.37 27.34
CA SER A 220 5.86 -49.03 26.04
C SER A 220 4.95 -47.80 26.14
N VAL A 221 5.55 -46.62 26.01
CA VAL A 221 4.85 -45.31 25.90
C VAL A 221 4.00 -45.30 24.62
N GLN A 222 2.72 -44.91 24.71
CA GLN A 222 1.78 -44.81 23.58
C GLN A 222 1.21 -43.39 23.48
N GLY A 223 0.95 -42.91 22.26
CA GLY A 223 0.61 -41.50 22.03
C GLY A 223 1.81 -40.57 22.14
N ILE A 224 3.01 -41.05 21.75
CA ILE A 224 4.27 -40.30 21.80
C ILE A 224 4.14 -39.02 20.98
N SER A 225 4.48 -37.88 21.58
CA SER A 225 4.50 -36.56 20.93
C SER A 225 5.82 -35.82 21.11
N LYS A 226 6.64 -36.16 22.12
CA LYS A 226 7.95 -35.54 22.33
C LYS A 226 9.06 -36.57 22.58
N ILE A 227 10.23 -36.29 22.02
CA ILE A 227 11.50 -36.96 22.30
C ILE A 227 12.44 -35.90 22.86
N ILE A 228 12.84 -36.03 24.12
CA ILE A 228 13.63 -35.03 24.84
C ILE A 228 14.93 -35.67 25.31
N ILE A 229 16.05 -35.31 24.70
CA ILE A 229 17.39 -35.68 25.14
C ILE A 229 17.81 -34.71 26.24
N TYR A 230 18.21 -35.23 27.40
CA TYR A 230 18.94 -34.51 28.42
C TYR A 230 20.41 -34.92 28.31
N SER A 231 21.30 -33.94 28.20
CA SER A 231 22.72 -34.17 27.97
C SER A 231 23.59 -33.57 29.05
N ASP A 232 24.76 -34.17 29.25
CA ASP A 232 25.82 -33.64 30.11
C ASP A 232 26.69 -32.59 29.37
N ASP A 233 26.32 -32.19 28.14
CA ASP A 233 26.93 -31.07 27.41
C ASP A 233 26.65 -29.74 28.16
N GLU A 234 27.70 -28.96 28.47
CA GLU A 234 27.58 -27.59 29.01
C GLU A 234 26.84 -26.68 28.01
N ALA A 235 26.00 -25.77 28.52
CA ALA A 235 25.30 -24.78 27.72
C ALA A 235 26.29 -23.77 27.09
N PRO A 236 26.36 -23.63 25.74
CA PRO A 236 27.21 -22.65 25.11
C PRO A 236 26.90 -21.22 25.58
N PRO A 237 27.90 -20.34 25.74
CA PRO A 237 27.64 -18.95 26.05
C PRO A 237 26.86 -18.25 24.93
N GLY A 238 26.10 -17.23 25.30
CA GLY A 238 25.37 -16.38 24.35
C GLY A 238 26.30 -15.45 23.57
N LYS A 239 25.75 -14.81 22.52
CA LYS A 239 26.49 -13.90 21.64
C LYS A 239 25.67 -12.67 21.27
N ILE A 240 26.35 -11.55 21.03
CA ILE A 240 25.75 -10.36 20.41
C ILE A 240 26.52 -10.01 19.14
N THR A 241 25.85 -9.97 17.99
CA THR A 241 26.41 -9.43 16.74
C THR A 241 25.95 -8.00 16.56
N VAL A 242 26.90 -7.07 16.38
CA VAL A 242 26.65 -5.62 16.25
C VAL A 242 27.09 -5.12 14.87
N THR A 243 26.13 -4.69 14.07
CA THR A 243 26.33 -4.07 12.76
C THR A 243 26.02 -2.57 12.83
N SER A 244 26.58 -1.79 11.90
CA SER A 244 26.09 -0.44 11.63
C SER A 244 26.16 -0.10 10.17
N GLU A 245 25.27 0.80 9.74
CA GLU A 245 25.43 1.54 8.49
C GLU A 245 25.54 3.05 8.83
N PRO A 246 26.62 3.73 8.42
CA PRO A 246 27.82 3.17 7.79
C PRO A 246 28.69 2.33 8.76
N LYS A 247 29.51 1.48 8.15
CA LYS A 247 30.32 0.46 8.82
C LYS A 247 31.57 1.04 9.48
N GLY A 248 32.01 0.38 10.57
CA GLY A 248 33.26 0.70 11.25
C GLY A 248 33.12 1.66 12.43
N ALA A 249 31.90 1.87 12.93
CA ALA A 249 31.63 2.53 14.21
C ALA A 249 32.26 1.75 15.38
N GLU A 250 32.74 2.43 16.41
CA GLU A 250 33.21 1.83 17.65
C GLU A 250 32.05 1.21 18.44
N VAL A 251 32.22 -0.01 18.94
CA VAL A 251 31.22 -0.76 19.71
C VAL A 251 31.62 -0.80 21.19
N TYR A 252 30.65 -0.51 22.06
CA TYR A 252 30.77 -0.54 23.51
C TYR A 252 29.67 -1.43 24.11
N LEU A 253 30.03 -2.30 25.06
CA LEU A 253 29.14 -3.20 25.80
C LEU A 253 29.27 -2.88 27.30
N ASN A 254 28.20 -2.45 27.96
CA ASN A 254 28.21 -2.04 29.37
C ASN A 254 29.37 -1.04 29.68
N ASP A 255 29.50 0.00 28.85
CA ASP A 255 30.62 0.98 28.80
C ASP A 255 32.02 0.44 28.41
N GLU A 256 32.25 -0.87 28.29
CA GLU A 256 33.56 -1.43 27.87
C GLU A 256 33.70 -1.51 26.35
N TYR A 257 34.86 -1.10 25.82
CA TYR A 257 35.11 -1.03 24.37
C TYR A 257 35.44 -2.41 23.78
N MET A 258 34.62 -2.87 22.82
CA MET A 258 34.70 -4.22 22.25
C MET A 258 35.37 -4.27 20.87
N GLY A 259 35.31 -3.19 20.09
CA GLY A 259 35.90 -3.16 18.74
C GLY A 259 35.21 -2.18 17.80
N LYS A 260 35.01 -2.61 16.55
CA LYS A 260 34.24 -1.86 15.53
C LYS A 260 33.14 -2.74 14.95
N THR A 261 32.06 -2.13 14.44
CA THR A 261 30.88 -2.81 13.90
C THR A 261 31.20 -3.74 12.72
N ASP A 262 30.28 -4.67 12.47
CA ASP A 262 30.52 -5.99 11.86
C ASP A 262 31.33 -6.91 12.81
N ILE A 263 31.00 -6.89 14.10
CA ILE A 263 31.62 -7.70 15.16
C ILE A 263 30.60 -8.58 15.88
N THR A 264 30.96 -9.85 16.10
CA THR A 264 30.29 -10.73 17.06
C THR A 264 31.07 -10.73 18.36
N ILE A 265 30.39 -10.40 19.46
CA ILE A 265 30.86 -10.55 20.82
C ILE A 265 30.45 -11.96 21.28
N GLU A 266 31.44 -12.77 21.65
CA GLU A 266 31.26 -14.15 22.12
C GLU A 266 31.44 -14.25 23.65
N ASP A 267 31.26 -15.45 24.20
CA ASP A 267 31.51 -15.78 25.61
C ASP A 267 30.70 -14.94 26.64
N LEU A 268 29.43 -14.63 26.32
CA LEU A 268 28.51 -13.91 27.20
C LEU A 268 27.68 -14.83 28.11
N ASP A 269 27.59 -14.49 29.39
CA ASP A 269 26.67 -15.09 30.38
C ASP A 269 25.21 -14.65 30.13
N ASP A 270 24.25 -15.42 30.65
CA ASP A 270 22.82 -15.09 30.68
C ASP A 270 22.53 -13.75 31.41
N GLY A 271 21.87 -12.80 30.74
CA GLY A 271 21.53 -11.50 31.32
C GLY A 271 21.26 -10.36 30.33
N ASP A 272 20.91 -9.20 30.89
CA ASP A 272 20.69 -7.97 30.13
C ASP A 272 22.01 -7.17 29.95
N TYR A 273 22.29 -6.78 28.71
CA TYR A 273 23.45 -5.97 28.33
C TYR A 273 23.01 -4.68 27.64
N GLU A 274 23.74 -3.58 27.85
CA GLU A 274 23.55 -2.32 27.13
C GLU A 274 24.65 -2.15 26.07
N VAL A 275 24.25 -1.93 24.81
CA VAL A 275 25.16 -1.74 23.67
C VAL A 275 25.04 -0.30 23.16
N THR A 276 26.18 0.38 23.06
CA THR A 276 26.31 1.71 22.47
C THR A 276 27.30 1.68 21.32
N VAL A 277 27.04 2.45 20.27
CA VAL A 277 27.95 2.62 19.12
C VAL A 277 28.30 4.08 18.88
N LYS A 278 29.50 4.36 18.38
CA LYS A 278 30.01 5.73 18.14
C LYS A 278 30.87 5.79 16.88
N LEU A 279 30.67 6.76 16.00
CA LEU A 279 31.53 6.98 14.83
C LEU A 279 31.87 8.47 14.73
N ASP A 280 33.13 8.81 14.47
CA ASP A 280 33.57 10.20 14.32
C ASP A 280 32.85 10.83 13.12
N GLY A 281 32.13 11.94 13.37
CA GLY A 281 31.27 12.58 12.37
C GLY A 281 29.80 12.13 12.40
N TYR A 282 29.40 11.27 13.34
CA TYR A 282 28.03 10.74 13.46
C TYR A 282 27.45 11.04 14.85
N LYS A 283 26.12 11.15 14.93
CA LYS A 283 25.42 11.26 16.21
C LYS A 283 25.61 9.95 16.96
N THR A 284 25.73 10.02 18.29
CA THR A 284 25.65 8.81 19.11
C THR A 284 24.16 8.48 19.28
N PRO A 285 23.65 7.34 18.76
CA PRO A 285 22.26 6.94 18.96
C PRO A 285 22.03 6.55 20.42
N ASP A 286 20.76 6.48 20.83
CA ASP A 286 20.40 5.94 22.14
C ASP A 286 20.89 4.47 22.28
N PRO A 287 21.39 4.07 23.46
CA PRO A 287 21.83 2.70 23.69
C PRO A 287 20.72 1.67 23.48
N LYS A 288 21.05 0.52 22.89
CA LYS A 288 20.13 -0.61 22.75
C LYS A 288 20.40 -1.67 23.81
N SER A 289 19.35 -2.11 24.50
CA SER A 289 19.43 -3.24 25.42
C SER A 289 19.29 -4.57 24.67
N ALA A 290 20.11 -5.56 25.03
CA ALA A 290 20.02 -6.93 24.56
C ALA A 290 19.95 -7.89 25.75
N SER A 291 18.83 -8.59 25.89
CA SER A 291 18.70 -9.73 26.80
C SER A 291 19.32 -10.97 26.11
N VAL A 292 20.51 -11.36 26.55
CA VAL A 292 21.24 -12.52 26.01
C VAL A 292 20.90 -13.75 26.84
N THR A 293 20.51 -14.82 26.18
CA THR A 293 20.38 -16.16 26.79
C THR A 293 21.51 -17.08 26.32
N LEU A 294 21.80 -18.13 27.08
CA LEU A 294 22.76 -19.15 26.66
C LEU A 294 22.33 -19.82 25.35
N ALA A 295 23.31 -20.19 24.52
CA ALA A 295 23.17 -20.72 23.17
C ALA A 295 22.41 -19.83 22.14
N SER A 296 22.04 -18.58 22.47
CA SER A 296 21.43 -17.65 21.52
C SER A 296 22.42 -16.64 20.92
N GLU A 297 22.12 -16.16 19.71
CA GLU A 297 22.74 -14.97 19.11
C GLU A 297 21.70 -13.85 19.01
N THR A 298 22.02 -12.69 19.58
CA THR A 298 21.22 -11.46 19.46
C THR A 298 21.86 -10.53 18.44
N VAL A 299 21.15 -10.13 17.40
CA VAL A 299 21.65 -9.17 16.40
C VAL A 299 21.15 -7.77 16.74
N LEU A 300 22.07 -6.81 16.84
CA LEU A 300 21.77 -5.39 17.02
C LEU A 300 22.32 -4.57 15.85
N GLU A 301 21.41 -4.05 15.04
CA GLU A 301 21.74 -3.20 13.90
C GLU A 301 21.59 -1.72 14.29
N PHE A 302 22.56 -0.89 13.95
CA PHE A 302 22.53 0.55 14.20
C PHE A 302 22.70 1.35 12.91
N VAL A 303 21.63 1.97 12.42
CA VAL A 303 21.77 3.07 11.46
C VAL A 303 22.29 4.28 12.22
N LEU A 304 23.34 4.92 11.71
CA LEU A 304 23.97 6.08 12.33
C LEU A 304 23.68 7.33 11.52
N GLU A 305 22.92 8.24 12.11
CA GLU A 305 22.74 9.59 11.57
C GLU A 305 24.08 10.34 11.55
N GLU A 306 24.46 10.89 10.40
CA GLU A 306 25.61 11.79 10.31
C GLU A 306 25.36 13.04 11.18
N ASN A 307 26.40 13.49 11.87
CA ASN A 307 26.38 14.67 12.73
C ASN A 307 26.60 15.94 11.89
N PHE A 308 25.80 16.07 10.83
CA PHE A 308 25.84 17.22 9.95
C PHE A 308 25.36 18.48 10.69
N SER A 309 26.14 19.54 10.55
CA SER A 309 25.72 20.91 10.82
C SER A 309 25.65 21.67 9.50
N GLY A 310 24.71 21.29 8.63
CA GLY A 310 24.53 21.89 7.31
C GLY A 310 23.22 21.50 6.62
N TYR A 311 22.71 22.43 5.80
CA TYR A 311 21.79 22.22 4.66
C TYR A 311 20.34 21.76 4.92
N SER A 312 19.88 21.64 6.17
CA SER A 312 18.46 21.84 6.49
C SER A 312 18.13 23.33 6.43
N GLY A 313 17.13 23.72 5.62
CA GLY A 313 16.78 25.13 5.42
C GLY A 313 16.28 25.86 6.67
N ASP A 314 16.45 27.18 6.68
CA ASP A 314 16.18 28.09 7.79
C ASP A 314 14.87 28.90 7.57
N GLU A 315 14.27 29.42 8.65
CA GLU A 315 13.08 30.30 8.57
C GLU A 315 13.41 31.62 7.81
N LEU A 316 12.76 31.86 6.66
CA LEU A 316 12.86 33.12 5.96
C LEU A 316 12.17 34.22 6.77
N LYS A 317 12.90 35.28 7.11
CA LYS A 317 12.46 36.25 8.10
C LYS A 317 11.39 37.20 7.56
N ARG A 318 10.23 37.27 8.21
CA ARG A 318 9.18 38.27 7.94
C ARG A 318 9.72 39.70 8.11
N PHE A 319 9.67 40.51 7.04
CA PHE A 319 10.07 41.93 7.09
C PHE A 319 8.89 42.89 7.09
N LYS A 320 7.74 42.51 6.51
CA LYS A 320 6.53 43.33 6.48
C LYS A 320 5.25 42.50 6.34
N LYS A 321 4.19 42.99 6.98
CA LYS A 321 2.77 42.64 6.77
C LYS A 321 2.03 43.94 6.48
N SER A 322 1.05 43.94 5.56
CA SER A 322 0.42 45.18 5.08
C SER A 322 -0.96 44.96 4.45
N GLU A 323 -1.70 46.06 4.34
CA GLU A 323 -2.93 46.16 3.57
C GLU A 323 -2.88 47.47 2.76
N VAL A 324 -3.07 47.39 1.44
CA VAL A 324 -3.05 48.55 0.54
C VAL A 324 -4.28 48.53 -0.38
N LYS A 325 -5.11 49.58 -0.27
CA LYS A 325 -6.08 49.89 -1.32
C LYS A 325 -5.32 50.42 -2.53
N GLY A 326 -5.14 49.56 -3.53
CA GLY A 326 -4.12 49.69 -4.54
C GLY A 326 -3.47 48.36 -4.93
N ASN A 327 -2.44 48.46 -5.77
CA ASN A 327 -1.72 47.33 -6.37
C ASN A 327 -0.44 47.03 -5.58
N LEU A 328 -0.12 45.74 -5.43
CA LEU A 328 1.23 45.28 -5.10
C LEU A 328 1.95 44.93 -6.41
N ASN A 329 3.07 45.61 -6.70
CA ASN A 329 3.88 45.30 -7.88
C ASN A 329 5.25 44.79 -7.46
N ILE A 330 5.75 43.72 -8.09
CA ILE A 330 7.13 43.25 -7.99
C ILE A 330 7.73 43.27 -9.40
N CYS A 331 8.97 43.73 -9.53
CA CYS A 331 9.71 43.73 -10.79
C CYS A 331 11.16 43.28 -10.60
N TYR A 332 11.72 42.65 -11.63
CA TYR A 332 13.00 41.93 -11.57
C TYR A 332 13.97 42.47 -12.63
N SER A 333 15.28 42.29 -12.40
CA SER A 333 16.29 42.50 -13.44
C SER A 333 16.30 41.36 -14.46
N GLU A 334 16.75 41.64 -15.69
CA GLU A 334 17.05 40.60 -16.69
C GLU A 334 17.94 39.50 -16.09
N ASN A 335 17.63 38.23 -16.39
CA ASN A 335 18.36 37.07 -15.87
C ASN A 335 19.73 36.93 -16.55
N GLN A 336 20.72 37.70 -16.08
CA GLN A 336 22.08 37.78 -16.62
C GLN A 336 23.12 37.97 -15.49
N PRO A 337 23.55 36.88 -14.83
CA PRO A 337 24.52 36.92 -13.73
C PRO A 337 25.83 37.62 -14.10
N TYR A 338 26.40 38.40 -13.18
CA TYR A 338 27.57 39.25 -13.46
C TYR A 338 28.59 39.26 -12.32
N ILE A 339 29.81 38.78 -12.59
CA ILE A 339 30.90 38.75 -11.59
C ILE A 339 31.42 40.17 -11.33
N LEU A 340 31.29 40.65 -10.09
CA LEU A 340 31.80 41.93 -9.61
C LEU A 340 33.12 41.75 -8.86
N SER A 341 34.24 41.88 -9.56
CA SER A 341 35.55 42.09 -8.94
C SER A 341 35.61 43.40 -8.14
N GLN A 342 36.51 43.47 -7.14
CA GLN A 342 36.76 44.70 -6.36
C GLN A 342 36.81 45.98 -7.21
N GLY A 343 36.06 47.00 -6.80
CA GLY A 343 36.06 48.33 -7.45
C GLY A 343 35.42 48.36 -8.84
N LYS A 344 34.72 47.30 -9.25
CA LYS A 344 33.82 47.31 -10.42
C LYS A 344 32.43 47.77 -10.01
N THR A 345 31.73 48.34 -11.00
CA THR A 345 30.35 48.79 -10.88
C THR A 345 29.55 48.23 -12.06
N LYS A 346 28.35 47.71 -11.78
CA LYS A 346 27.32 47.33 -12.74
C LYS A 346 26.16 48.32 -12.60
N GLU A 347 25.72 48.93 -13.71
CA GLU A 347 24.42 49.59 -13.75
C GLU A 347 23.36 48.53 -14.14
N ILE A 348 22.23 48.54 -13.44
CA ILE A 348 21.01 47.81 -13.79
C ILE A 348 19.89 48.83 -13.95
N THR A 349 19.05 48.63 -14.96
CA THR A 349 17.81 49.38 -15.16
C THR A 349 16.63 48.45 -14.87
N LEU A 350 15.78 48.81 -13.91
CA LEU A 350 14.48 48.15 -13.69
C LEU A 350 13.39 48.94 -14.40
N ASN A 351 12.59 48.27 -15.23
CA ASN A 351 11.34 48.83 -15.74
C ASN A 351 10.18 48.33 -14.86
N THR A 352 9.58 49.22 -14.07
CA THR A 352 8.53 48.84 -13.10
C THR A 352 7.11 49.00 -13.67
N GLY A 353 6.95 49.57 -14.86
CA GLY A 353 5.67 50.03 -15.41
C GLY A 353 5.10 51.29 -14.77
N ILE A 354 5.55 51.70 -13.57
CA ILE A 354 5.03 52.85 -12.83
C ILE A 354 5.51 54.16 -13.48
N SER A 355 4.59 54.87 -14.13
CA SER A 355 4.93 56.10 -14.86
C SER A 355 5.14 57.33 -13.97
N ASP A 356 4.55 57.37 -12.77
CA ASP A 356 4.71 58.43 -11.78
C ASP A 356 4.61 57.86 -10.35
N TYR A 357 5.65 58.05 -9.53
CA TYR A 357 5.80 57.37 -8.24
C TYR A 357 5.16 58.11 -7.05
N GLU A 358 4.43 59.22 -7.28
CA GLU A 358 3.76 59.98 -6.22
C GLU A 358 2.69 59.17 -5.45
N ASN A 359 2.17 58.10 -6.06
CA ASN A 359 1.21 57.17 -5.44
C ASN A 359 1.88 55.99 -4.69
N VAL A 360 3.20 55.80 -4.85
CA VAL A 360 3.94 54.68 -4.25
C VAL A 360 4.23 54.98 -2.77
N THR A 361 3.57 54.27 -1.87
CA THR A 361 3.68 54.53 -0.42
C THR A 361 4.76 53.70 0.29
N TYR A 362 5.31 52.69 -0.38
CA TYR A 362 6.39 51.84 0.14
C TYR A 362 7.15 51.20 -1.02
N SER A 363 8.44 50.90 -0.80
CA SER A 363 9.18 50.00 -1.68
C SER A 363 10.26 49.21 -0.93
N ARG A 364 10.58 48.01 -1.42
CA ARG A 364 11.64 47.14 -0.91
C ARG A 364 12.47 46.66 -2.10
N LEU A 365 13.77 46.95 -2.07
CA LEU A 365 14.73 46.57 -3.11
C LEU A 365 15.70 45.54 -2.53
N TRP A 366 15.80 44.38 -3.16
CA TRP A 366 16.77 43.34 -2.82
C TRP A 366 17.89 43.26 -3.86
N VAL A 367 19.09 42.88 -3.38
CA VAL A 367 20.25 42.56 -4.20
C VAL A 367 20.73 41.17 -3.83
N TYR A 368 20.80 40.27 -4.82
CA TYR A 368 21.17 38.89 -4.62
C TYR A 368 22.59 38.64 -5.12
N ALA A 369 23.46 38.24 -4.20
CA ALA A 369 24.84 37.88 -4.47
C ALA A 369 25.08 36.39 -4.15
N GLY A 370 25.98 35.76 -4.88
CA GLY A 370 26.46 34.41 -4.65
C GLY A 370 27.91 34.22 -5.07
N ASP A 371 28.40 33.00 -4.89
CA ASP A 371 29.75 32.56 -5.30
C ASP A 371 30.86 33.47 -4.74
N SER A 372 30.64 34.08 -3.57
CA SER A 372 31.47 35.18 -3.07
C SER A 372 32.74 34.65 -2.38
N HIS A 373 33.91 34.91 -2.98
CA HIS A 373 35.18 34.31 -2.60
C HIS A 373 36.41 35.21 -2.84
N ASN A 374 37.53 34.83 -2.22
CA ASN A 374 38.87 35.34 -2.45
C ASN A 374 39.57 34.53 -3.56
N ARG A 375 39.92 35.18 -4.66
CA ARG A 375 40.48 34.55 -5.88
C ARG A 375 41.85 33.85 -5.72
N ASN A 376 42.54 33.97 -4.59
CA ASN A 376 43.87 33.39 -4.43
C ASN A 376 43.85 31.95 -3.90
N ASP A 377 42.81 31.61 -3.16
CA ASP A 377 42.68 30.40 -2.33
C ASP A 377 41.25 29.81 -2.38
N ASN A 378 40.32 30.51 -3.03
CA ASN A 378 38.89 30.24 -3.10
C ASN A 378 38.22 30.18 -1.70
N SER A 379 38.76 30.88 -0.70
CA SER A 379 38.07 31.03 0.58
C SER A 379 36.86 31.95 0.42
N GLY A 380 35.70 31.55 0.91
CA GLY A 380 34.49 32.36 0.97
C GLY A 380 34.73 33.68 1.68
N ALA A 381 34.34 34.77 1.03
CA ALA A 381 34.39 36.11 1.58
C ALA A 381 32.98 36.70 1.60
N LYS A 382 32.63 37.46 2.64
CA LYS A 382 31.35 38.17 2.65
C LYS A 382 31.36 39.28 1.58
N PRO A 383 30.38 39.35 0.67
CA PRO A 383 30.38 40.36 -0.39
C PRO A 383 30.12 41.75 0.18
N GLU A 384 31.05 42.69 0.04
CA GLU A 384 30.81 44.10 0.43
C GLU A 384 30.14 44.87 -0.72
N ILE A 385 28.85 45.18 -0.59
CA ILE A 385 28.08 45.91 -1.60
C ILE A 385 27.97 47.42 -1.28
N SER A 386 28.26 48.26 -2.27
CA SER A 386 27.96 49.69 -2.26
C SER A 386 27.00 50.03 -3.40
N LEU A 387 25.76 50.37 -3.04
CA LEU A 387 24.65 50.63 -3.97
C LEU A 387 24.27 52.13 -4.03
N THR A 388 23.98 52.62 -5.23
CA THR A 388 23.48 53.98 -5.50
C THR A 388 22.22 53.91 -6.36
N ALA A 389 21.12 54.53 -5.91
CA ALA A 389 19.88 54.64 -6.67
C ALA A 389 19.48 56.12 -6.83
N GLY A 390 19.12 56.55 -8.04
CA GLY A 390 18.77 57.95 -8.32
C GLY A 390 19.87 58.96 -7.96
N GLY A 391 21.14 58.54 -7.94
CA GLY A 391 22.28 59.36 -7.50
C GLY A 391 22.46 59.51 -5.99
N LYS A 392 21.62 58.87 -5.15
CA LYS A 392 21.79 58.76 -3.70
C LYS A 392 22.46 57.42 -3.38
N LYS A 393 23.57 57.40 -2.62
CA LYS A 393 24.06 56.14 -2.02
C LYS A 393 23.06 55.66 -0.98
N LEU A 394 22.69 54.38 -1.03
CA LEU A 394 21.87 53.72 -0.02
C LEU A 394 22.74 52.88 0.92
N MET A 395 22.16 52.55 2.07
CA MET A 395 22.70 51.59 3.05
C MET A 395 21.69 50.44 3.16
N ALA A 396 22.18 49.21 3.34
CA ALA A 396 21.29 48.08 3.61
C ALA A 396 20.62 48.25 4.98
N GLU A 397 19.35 47.85 5.07
CA GLU A 397 18.59 47.78 6.32
C GLU A 397 18.62 46.37 6.92
N ALA A 398 18.79 45.35 6.07
CA ALA A 398 19.04 43.98 6.47
C ALA A 398 20.00 43.30 5.48
N GLU A 399 20.77 42.35 5.99
CA GLU A 399 21.76 41.57 5.25
C GLU A 399 21.69 40.12 5.74
N TYR A 400 21.50 39.18 4.82
CA TYR A 400 21.40 37.74 5.08
C TYR A 400 22.54 37.02 4.36
N TYR A 401 23.07 35.94 4.93
CA TYR A 401 24.32 35.31 4.47
C TYR A 401 24.32 33.80 4.75
N ASP A 402 24.76 33.00 3.78
CA ASP A 402 24.95 31.55 3.93
C ASP A 402 26.15 31.02 3.09
N ARG A 403 26.52 29.74 3.18
CA ARG A 403 27.74 29.10 2.61
C ARG A 403 27.46 27.83 1.81
N LYS A 404 28.26 27.59 0.76
CA LYS A 404 28.10 26.43 -0.16
C LYS A 404 28.81 25.12 0.24
N ASP A 405 29.69 25.13 1.24
CA ASP A 405 30.17 23.89 1.89
C ASP A 405 30.47 24.09 3.39
N ASP A 406 30.53 22.99 4.15
CA ASP A 406 30.98 22.90 5.56
C ASP A 406 32.42 23.42 5.79
N GLY A 407 33.12 23.82 4.73
CA GLY A 407 34.50 24.26 4.74
C GLY A 407 34.67 25.77 4.78
N ASP A 408 35.74 26.22 4.15
CA ASP A 408 36.11 27.63 4.05
C ASP A 408 35.59 28.30 2.77
N ARG A 409 34.63 27.74 2.01
CA ARG A 409 34.29 28.22 0.65
C ARG A 409 33.08 29.16 0.56
N GLU A 410 32.67 29.42 -0.69
CA GLU A 410 31.84 30.51 -1.21
C GLU A 410 30.61 30.89 -0.38
N TYR A 411 30.44 32.19 -0.16
CA TYR A 411 29.22 32.77 0.44
C TYR A 411 28.17 33.12 -0.61
N SER A 412 26.91 32.95 -0.24
CA SER A 412 25.77 33.65 -0.84
C SER A 412 25.17 34.66 0.15
N ALA A 413 24.55 35.72 -0.36
CA ALA A 413 24.04 36.82 0.46
C ALA A 413 22.88 37.59 -0.20
N THR A 414 21.95 38.10 0.62
CA THR A 414 20.83 38.97 0.20
C THR A 414 20.90 40.28 0.96
N PHE A 415 20.91 41.42 0.24
CA PHE A 415 20.94 42.77 0.82
C PHE A 415 19.63 43.49 0.55
N ALA A 416 18.96 43.97 1.59
CA ALA A 416 17.66 44.61 1.51
C ALA A 416 17.73 46.12 1.79
N TYR A 417 17.09 46.92 0.93
CA TYR A 417 17.10 48.39 0.95
C TYR A 417 15.68 48.94 0.81
N THR A 418 15.41 50.12 1.40
CA THR A 418 14.12 50.83 1.26
C THR A 418 14.36 52.15 0.51
N PRO A 419 14.31 52.16 -0.84
CA PRO A 419 14.65 53.35 -1.63
C PRO A 419 13.56 54.45 -1.58
N ASP A 420 14.00 55.70 -1.49
CA ASP A 420 13.15 56.88 -1.67
C ASP A 420 12.94 57.15 -3.17
N LEU A 421 11.82 56.65 -3.69
CA LEU A 421 11.38 56.79 -5.08
C LEU A 421 10.55 58.07 -5.35
N SER A 422 10.36 58.93 -4.33
CA SER A 422 9.46 60.09 -4.46
C SER A 422 9.93 61.09 -5.52
N GLY A 423 8.97 61.60 -6.31
CA GLY A 423 9.24 62.53 -7.41
C GLY A 423 9.91 61.92 -8.66
N ILE A 424 10.13 60.59 -8.72
CA ILE A 424 10.50 59.91 -9.97
C ILE A 424 9.29 59.91 -10.91
N LYS A 425 9.51 60.25 -12.18
CA LYS A 425 8.48 60.29 -13.25
C LYS A 425 8.99 59.62 -14.52
N ASN A 426 9.44 58.38 -14.36
CA ASN A 426 10.04 57.54 -15.38
C ASN A 426 9.92 56.06 -14.95
N PRO A 427 9.31 55.15 -15.74
CA PRO A 427 9.17 53.74 -15.34
C PRO A 427 10.51 53.00 -15.26
N GLU A 428 11.57 53.52 -15.90
CA GLU A 428 12.94 53.01 -15.75
C GLU A 428 13.65 53.64 -14.53
N ILE A 429 13.99 52.82 -13.53
CA ILE A 429 14.87 53.16 -12.40
C ILE A 429 16.27 52.63 -12.67
N LYS A 430 17.28 53.51 -12.58
CA LYS A 430 18.70 53.14 -12.66
C LYS A 430 19.32 52.95 -11.28
N ILE A 431 19.99 51.80 -11.11
CA ILE A 431 20.64 51.38 -9.87
C ILE A 431 22.09 50.99 -10.21
N GLU A 432 23.07 51.63 -9.56
CA GLU A 432 24.49 51.29 -9.68
C GLU A 432 24.92 50.44 -8.47
N ILE A 433 25.49 49.26 -8.73
CA ILE A 433 25.92 48.29 -7.72
C ILE A 433 27.41 48.06 -7.87
N SER A 434 28.18 48.17 -6.79
CA SER A 434 29.64 48.05 -6.81
C SER A 434 30.19 47.19 -5.68
N ASN A 435 31.23 46.41 -5.96
CA ASN A 435 32.00 45.67 -4.96
C ASN A 435 32.99 46.62 -4.27
N ALA A 436 32.83 46.78 -2.95
CA ALA A 436 33.59 47.68 -2.10
C ALA A 436 34.72 47.02 -1.30
N GLY A 437 34.84 45.69 -1.34
CA GLY A 437 35.68 44.86 -0.44
C GLY A 437 37.18 44.95 -0.69
N THR A 438 37.93 43.90 -0.34
CA THR A 438 39.39 43.87 -0.49
C THR A 438 39.85 43.42 -1.89
N ALA A 439 41.14 43.63 -2.18
CA ALA A 439 41.70 43.55 -3.55
C ALA A 439 41.51 42.20 -4.28
N ASN A 440 41.23 41.14 -3.55
CA ASN A 440 41.18 39.78 -4.08
C ASN A 440 39.75 39.22 -4.17
N GLU A 441 38.77 39.89 -3.58
CA GLU A 441 37.41 39.41 -3.38
C GLU A 441 36.53 39.72 -4.60
N GLU A 442 35.69 38.75 -4.99
CA GLU A 442 34.63 38.94 -5.97
C GLU A 442 33.43 38.03 -5.72
N PHE A 443 32.29 38.40 -6.29
CA PHE A 443 31.02 37.70 -6.15
C PHE A 443 30.22 37.77 -7.45
N THR A 444 29.38 36.77 -7.69
CA THR A 444 28.36 36.78 -8.73
C THR A 444 27.17 37.62 -8.26
N LEU A 445 26.85 38.70 -8.97
CA LEU A 445 25.59 39.41 -8.83
C LEU A 445 24.54 38.68 -9.68
N TYR A 446 23.64 37.94 -9.04
CA TYR A 446 22.58 37.19 -9.72
C TYR A 446 21.47 38.11 -10.24
N GLY A 447 21.13 39.15 -9.49
CA GLY A 447 20.19 40.18 -9.94
C GLY A 447 19.67 41.06 -8.82
N ILE A 448 18.58 41.78 -9.11
CA ILE A 448 17.83 42.59 -8.16
C ILE A 448 16.32 42.44 -8.37
N ALA A 449 15.55 42.60 -7.29
CA ALA A 449 14.09 42.70 -7.36
C ALA A 449 13.59 43.89 -6.54
N LEU A 450 12.53 44.54 -7.01
CA LEU A 450 11.91 45.71 -6.37
C LEU A 450 10.40 45.48 -6.21
N LEU A 451 9.95 45.38 -4.97
CA LEU A 451 8.54 45.40 -4.56
C LEU A 451 8.08 46.84 -4.28
N THR A 452 6.85 47.18 -4.65
CA THR A 452 6.22 48.50 -4.41
C THR A 452 4.73 48.38 -4.04
N GLU A 453 4.28 49.22 -3.11
CA GLU A 453 2.85 49.45 -2.84
C GLU A 453 2.39 50.71 -3.59
N ASP A 454 1.50 50.58 -4.58
CA ASP A 454 0.99 51.68 -5.40
C ASP A 454 -0.53 51.89 -5.21
N LYS A 455 -0.93 53.07 -4.75
CA LYS A 455 -2.34 53.41 -4.48
C LYS A 455 -3.15 53.83 -5.73
N SER A 456 -2.79 53.29 -6.89
CA SER A 456 -3.48 53.52 -8.17
C SER A 456 -4.63 52.53 -8.45
N GLY A 457 -4.64 51.36 -7.81
CA GLY A 457 -5.69 50.34 -7.92
C GLY A 457 -6.95 50.66 -7.10
N ASN A 458 -8.05 49.95 -7.38
CA ASN A 458 -9.33 50.10 -6.66
C ASN A 458 -9.45 49.14 -5.47
N ASP A 459 -8.91 47.94 -5.65
CA ASP A 459 -9.10 46.77 -4.80
C ASP A 459 -8.16 46.83 -3.59
N THR A 460 -8.46 46.07 -2.53
CA THR A 460 -7.70 46.11 -1.28
C THR A 460 -6.81 44.89 -1.19
N THR A 461 -5.53 45.08 -1.51
CA THR A 461 -4.51 44.02 -1.52
C THR A 461 -3.90 43.86 -0.13
N PHE A 462 -4.13 42.70 0.49
CA PHE A 462 -3.38 42.21 1.64
C PHE A 462 -2.06 41.59 1.19
N TRP A 463 -0.97 41.74 1.96
CA TRP A 463 0.26 40.97 1.72
C TRP A 463 1.19 40.82 2.93
N GLU A 464 1.96 39.74 2.93
CA GLU A 464 3.06 39.45 3.85
C GLU A 464 4.33 39.11 3.06
N GLY A 465 5.49 39.59 3.53
CA GLY A 465 6.76 39.41 2.85
C GLY A 465 7.88 38.95 3.77
N TYR A 466 8.67 38.02 3.25
CA TYR A 466 9.77 37.34 3.93
C TYR A 466 11.05 37.52 3.09
N GLU A 467 12.19 37.65 3.76
CA GLU A 467 13.50 37.85 3.13
C GLU A 467 14.59 37.09 3.90
N GLY A 468 15.51 36.48 3.16
CA GLY A 468 16.60 35.69 3.70
C GLY A 468 17.68 35.39 2.66
N CYS A 469 18.55 34.46 3.00
CA CYS A 469 19.52 33.85 2.10
C CYS A 469 19.85 32.50 2.69
N ASP A 470 19.38 31.44 2.06
CA ASP A 470 19.48 30.07 2.56
C ASP A 470 19.77 29.15 1.38
N ILE A 471 20.72 28.22 1.53
CA ILE A 471 21.15 27.28 0.49
C ILE A 471 20.57 25.92 0.83
N ILE A 472 19.50 25.55 0.12
CA ILE A 472 18.89 24.24 0.27
C ILE A 472 19.69 23.26 -0.58
N TRP A 473 20.34 22.29 0.07
CA TRP A 473 21.05 21.20 -0.59
C TRP A 473 20.59 19.87 0.03
N PRO A 474 19.78 19.06 -0.67
CA PRO A 474 19.30 17.79 -0.12
C PRO A 474 20.47 16.82 0.12
N GLY A 475 20.61 16.43 1.39
CA GLY A 475 21.62 15.48 1.87
C GLY A 475 21.33 14.04 1.45
N TYR A 476 22.32 13.17 1.62
CA TYR A 476 22.13 11.73 1.38
C TYR A 476 21.54 11.09 2.64
N GLU A 477 20.24 10.80 2.56
CA GLU A 477 19.46 9.92 3.44
C GLU A 477 19.28 10.32 4.91
N THR A 478 18.05 10.73 5.25
CA THR A 478 17.23 10.03 6.26
C THR A 478 15.75 10.29 5.94
N GLY A 479 14.86 9.35 6.31
CA GLY A 479 13.44 9.44 5.96
C GLY A 479 12.70 10.61 6.63
N ASP A 480 11.68 11.15 5.96
CA ASP A 480 10.78 12.21 6.42
C ASP A 480 11.43 13.60 6.67
N GLY A 481 12.76 13.72 6.46
CA GLY A 481 13.50 14.98 6.53
C GLY A 481 13.40 15.79 5.25
N SER A 482 12.31 16.55 5.05
CA SER A 482 12.20 17.51 3.95
C SER A 482 13.16 18.69 4.15
N TYR A 483 13.92 19.04 3.10
CA TYR A 483 14.87 20.17 3.12
C TYR A 483 14.21 21.41 2.50
N TYR A 484 13.87 22.42 3.32
CA TYR A 484 13.17 23.62 2.85
C TYR A 484 13.38 24.85 3.72
N SER A 485 13.50 26.01 3.08
CA SER A 485 13.33 27.31 3.74
C SER A 485 11.85 27.62 3.82
N TYR A 486 11.33 27.95 5.00
CA TYR A 486 9.89 28.18 5.21
C TYR A 486 9.58 29.55 5.83
N ALA A 487 8.30 29.91 5.80
CA ALA A 487 7.74 31.13 6.35
C ALA A 487 6.31 30.87 6.83
N ASP A 488 6.02 31.19 8.09
CA ASP A 488 4.66 31.11 8.66
C ASP A 488 3.97 32.47 8.56
N THR A 489 2.84 32.55 7.83
CA THR A 489 1.93 33.70 7.88
C THR A 489 1.08 33.66 9.15
N ASP A 490 0.56 34.81 9.60
CA ASP A 490 -0.59 34.75 10.51
C ASP A 490 -1.84 34.29 9.71
N SER A 491 -2.94 33.95 10.38
CA SER A 491 -4.21 33.63 9.70
C SER A 491 -4.57 34.65 8.61
N PRO A 492 -4.83 34.21 7.36
CA PRO A 492 -5.33 35.09 6.31
C PRO A 492 -6.72 35.64 6.67
N ASP A 493 -7.04 36.82 6.15
CA ASP A 493 -8.34 37.45 6.37
C ASP A 493 -9.43 36.65 5.64
N SER A 494 -10.51 36.28 6.33
CA SER A 494 -11.60 35.46 5.77
C SER A 494 -12.42 36.16 4.67
N ARG A 495 -12.12 37.43 4.36
CA ARG A 495 -12.68 38.19 3.23
C ARG A 495 -11.79 38.14 1.98
N ILE A 496 -10.68 37.40 2.01
CA ILE A 496 -9.84 37.17 0.82
C ILE A 496 -10.63 36.38 -0.22
N SER A 497 -10.59 36.82 -1.48
CA SER A 497 -11.27 36.17 -2.63
C SER A 497 -10.35 35.72 -3.76
N GLU A 498 -9.07 36.10 -3.70
CA GLU A 498 -7.97 35.58 -4.52
C GLU A 498 -6.72 35.58 -3.65
N ALA A 499 -5.85 34.56 -3.73
CA ALA A 499 -4.58 34.55 -3.01
C ALA A 499 -3.45 33.95 -3.85
N LYS A 500 -2.28 34.58 -3.78
CA LYS A 500 -1.10 34.27 -4.59
C LYS A 500 0.16 34.29 -3.74
N ALA A 501 0.94 33.22 -3.81
CA ALA A 501 2.27 33.11 -3.20
C ALA A 501 3.35 33.24 -4.28
N THR A 502 4.37 34.06 -4.04
CA THR A 502 5.48 34.27 -4.96
C THR A 502 6.79 33.89 -4.28
N CYS A 503 7.54 32.97 -4.88
CA CYS A 503 8.88 32.59 -4.44
C CYS A 503 9.95 33.30 -5.28
N ILE A 504 11.08 33.61 -4.66
CA ILE A 504 12.28 34.11 -5.34
C ILE A 504 13.49 33.29 -4.89
N ALA A 505 14.23 32.76 -5.85
CA ALA A 505 15.43 31.97 -5.65
C ALA A 505 16.56 32.41 -6.59
N THR A 506 17.80 31.97 -6.32
CA THR A 506 18.94 32.19 -7.23
C THR A 506 19.88 30.99 -7.32
N GLY A 507 20.83 31.06 -8.25
CA GLY A 507 22.10 30.33 -8.16
C GLY A 507 22.04 28.81 -8.25
N MET A 508 20.93 28.25 -8.75
CA MET A 508 20.75 26.83 -9.05
C MET A 508 21.96 26.25 -9.81
N LYS A 509 22.29 24.99 -9.53
CA LYS A 509 23.33 24.27 -10.28
C LYS A 509 23.04 22.77 -10.28
N ASN A 510 22.69 22.24 -11.44
CA ASN A 510 22.38 20.84 -11.67
C ASN A 510 21.27 20.22 -10.76
N PRO A 511 20.19 20.93 -10.33
CA PRO A 511 18.99 20.21 -9.91
C PRO A 511 18.23 19.73 -11.16
N SER A 512 17.73 18.50 -11.14
CA SER A 512 16.68 18.10 -12.08
C SER A 512 15.40 18.90 -11.74
N PRO A 513 14.46 19.18 -12.66
CA PRO A 513 13.25 19.96 -12.33
C PRO A 513 12.43 19.33 -11.19
N GLU A 514 12.35 18.00 -11.19
CA GLU A 514 11.84 17.10 -10.14
C GLU A 514 12.52 17.25 -8.76
N ASP A 515 13.75 17.79 -8.69
CA ASP A 515 14.51 18.01 -7.45
C ASP A 515 14.20 19.36 -6.76
N VAL A 516 13.27 20.16 -7.27
CA VAL A 516 12.89 21.47 -6.70
C VAL A 516 11.38 21.68 -6.71
N SER A 517 10.84 22.03 -5.55
CA SER A 517 9.41 22.25 -5.36
C SER A 517 9.10 23.47 -4.48
N PHE A 518 7.84 23.89 -4.48
CA PHE A 518 7.29 24.94 -3.63
C PHE A 518 6.18 24.35 -2.77
N GLU A 519 6.11 24.72 -1.48
CA GLU A 519 5.05 24.28 -0.58
C GLU A 519 4.17 25.45 -0.11
N PHE A 520 2.88 25.19 0.04
CA PHE A 520 1.92 26.01 0.77
C PHE A 520 0.92 25.11 1.52
N ASN A 521 0.90 25.16 2.85
CA ASN A 521 0.00 24.37 3.72
C ASN A 521 0.08 22.84 3.52
N GLY A 522 1.27 22.30 3.27
CA GLY A 522 1.47 20.88 2.97
C GLY A 522 1.14 20.48 1.53
N GLU A 523 0.66 21.40 0.69
CA GLU A 523 0.45 21.20 -0.73
C GLU A 523 1.73 21.57 -1.50
N GLU A 524 2.14 20.73 -2.44
CA GLU A 524 3.45 20.82 -3.08
C GLU A 524 3.36 20.90 -4.61
N TRP A 525 4.05 21.88 -5.20
CA TRP A 525 4.22 22.05 -6.65
C TRP A 525 5.65 21.68 -7.02
N SER A 526 5.84 20.68 -7.86
CA SER A 526 7.17 20.26 -8.38
C SER A 526 7.50 20.91 -9.74
N GLU A 527 8.70 20.66 -10.27
CA GLU A 527 9.14 21.13 -11.61
C GLU A 527 9.11 22.66 -11.80
N ILE A 528 9.21 23.41 -10.70
CA ILE A 528 8.96 24.87 -10.71
C ILE A 528 10.04 25.69 -11.44
N PHE A 529 11.26 25.15 -11.62
CA PHE A 529 12.38 25.76 -12.35
C PHE A 529 13.10 24.72 -13.22
N THR A 530 13.86 25.16 -14.23
CA THR A 530 14.43 24.27 -15.27
C THR A 530 15.95 24.40 -15.45
N ASP A 531 16.62 23.46 -16.13
CA ASP A 531 18.07 23.48 -16.35
C ASP A 531 18.63 24.73 -17.04
N GLU A 532 17.81 25.48 -17.81
CA GLU A 532 18.26 26.72 -18.45
C GLU A 532 18.28 27.93 -17.49
N ASP A 533 17.69 27.79 -16.29
CA ASP A 533 17.44 28.85 -15.31
C ASP A 533 18.66 29.16 -14.40
N TYR A 534 19.83 29.45 -14.96
CA TYR A 534 20.98 29.94 -14.16
C TYR A 534 20.92 31.46 -13.90
N GLY A 535 20.32 31.87 -12.78
CA GLY A 535 20.54 33.23 -12.24
C GLY A 535 19.52 33.72 -11.20
N LEU A 536 18.61 34.63 -11.59
CA LEU A 536 17.54 35.19 -10.76
C LEU A 536 16.17 34.62 -11.14
N LEU A 537 15.58 33.86 -10.22
CA LEU A 537 14.42 33.00 -10.47
C LEU A 537 13.21 33.46 -9.65
N ASN A 538 12.02 33.33 -10.24
CA ASN A 538 10.76 33.61 -9.55
C ASN A 538 9.60 32.82 -10.18
N ARG A 539 8.65 32.39 -9.33
CA ARG A 539 7.34 31.85 -9.72
C ARG A 539 6.27 32.43 -8.81
N THR A 540 5.04 32.49 -9.33
CA THR A 540 3.85 32.86 -8.56
C THR A 540 2.81 31.77 -8.74
N PHE A 541 2.32 31.24 -7.62
CA PHE A 541 1.32 30.18 -7.54
C PHE A 541 -0.01 30.80 -7.11
N ASP A 542 -1.13 30.33 -7.65
CA ASP A 542 -2.43 30.56 -7.02
C ASP A 542 -2.54 29.62 -5.82
N VAL A 543 -2.81 30.19 -4.65
CA VAL A 543 -2.89 29.46 -3.38
C VAL A 543 -4.25 29.60 -2.70
N PHE A 544 -5.26 30.14 -3.41
CA PHE A 544 -6.57 30.46 -2.82
C PHE A 544 -7.30 29.23 -2.28
N LEU A 545 -7.23 28.10 -2.98
CA LEU A 545 -7.91 26.85 -2.61
C LEU A 545 -7.33 26.17 -1.36
N PHE A 546 -6.13 26.57 -0.92
CA PHE A 546 -5.37 25.94 0.16
C PHE A 546 -5.34 26.80 1.44
N LEU A 547 -6.13 27.87 1.49
CA LEU A 547 -6.33 28.68 2.69
C LEU A 547 -7.25 27.94 3.69
N ASP A 548 -6.68 27.34 4.74
CA ASP A 548 -7.43 26.61 5.77
C ASP A 548 -8.05 27.53 6.86
N GLY A 549 -7.79 28.84 6.79
CA GLY A 549 -8.19 29.86 7.79
C GLY A 549 -7.21 30.01 8.97
N ARG A 550 -6.12 29.25 9.01
CA ARG A 550 -5.08 29.29 10.05
C ARG A 550 -3.80 29.94 9.51
N SER A 551 -2.77 30.02 10.35
CA SER A 551 -1.42 30.42 9.92
C SER A 551 -0.95 29.55 8.77
N ALA A 552 -0.64 30.17 7.62
CA ALA A 552 -0.21 29.41 6.46
C ALA A 552 1.31 29.21 6.45
N THR A 553 1.78 27.97 6.42
CA THR A 553 3.20 27.65 6.25
C THR A 553 3.50 27.57 4.76
N THR A 554 4.50 28.29 4.29
CA THR A 554 4.92 28.26 2.87
C THR A 554 6.43 28.18 2.75
N GLY A 555 6.95 27.47 1.75
CA GLY A 555 8.39 27.21 1.63
C GLY A 555 8.87 26.92 0.22
N ILE A 556 10.19 26.91 0.04
CA ILE A 556 10.87 26.39 -1.15
C ILE A 556 11.60 25.13 -0.71
N LYS A 557 11.44 24.02 -1.43
CA LYS A 557 12.02 22.70 -1.17
C LYS A 557 13.11 22.36 -2.19
N SER A 558 14.02 21.47 -1.81
CA SER A 558 14.79 20.69 -2.78
C SER A 558 15.00 19.27 -2.27
N SER A 559 14.97 18.30 -3.19
CA SER A 559 14.90 16.86 -2.94
C SER A 559 15.95 16.09 -3.78
N THR A 560 16.22 14.84 -3.42
CA THR A 560 17.08 13.93 -4.20
C THR A 560 16.24 12.87 -4.90
N SER A 561 15.65 13.22 -6.05
CA SER A 561 15.10 12.24 -6.98
C SER A 561 16.11 11.86 -8.07
N SER A 562 16.96 12.80 -8.50
CA SER A 562 17.96 12.57 -9.55
C SER A 562 19.33 12.12 -9.03
N SER A 563 20.20 11.72 -9.97
CA SER A 563 21.56 11.23 -9.66
C SER A 563 22.65 12.32 -9.65
N GLU A 564 22.32 13.56 -10.01
CA GLU A 564 23.24 14.70 -9.91
C GLU A 564 22.91 15.56 -8.68
N LYS A 565 23.95 16.13 -8.04
CA LYS A 565 23.79 16.83 -6.76
C LYS A 565 23.42 18.30 -6.97
N GLY A 566 22.13 18.57 -7.14
CA GLY A 566 21.56 19.90 -7.18
C GLY A 566 21.59 20.65 -5.84
N TYR A 567 21.50 21.98 -5.90
CA TYR A 567 21.14 22.86 -4.78
C TYR A 567 20.40 24.10 -5.32
N ILE A 568 19.66 24.80 -4.47
CA ILE A 568 18.96 26.07 -4.78
C ILE A 568 19.15 27.10 -3.65
N GLU A 569 19.26 28.40 -4.00
CA GLU A 569 19.41 29.48 -3.01
C GLU A 569 18.07 30.21 -2.80
N ALA A 570 17.34 29.90 -1.73
CA ALA A 570 16.07 30.55 -1.39
C ALA A 570 16.29 31.98 -0.85
N ARG A 571 15.58 32.96 -1.42
CA ARG A 571 15.81 34.39 -1.12
C ARG A 571 14.60 35.10 -0.52
N ASN A 572 13.40 34.88 -1.06
CA ASN A 572 12.17 35.52 -0.59
C ASN A 572 10.94 34.64 -0.80
N LEU A 573 9.96 34.86 0.07
CA LEU A 573 8.57 34.45 -0.11
C LEU A 573 7.69 35.69 0.06
N ILE A 574 6.67 35.84 -0.79
CA ILE A 574 5.69 36.93 -0.70
C ILE A 574 4.29 36.32 -0.85
N PHE A 575 3.51 36.35 0.21
CA PHE A 575 2.08 36.00 0.19
C PHE A 575 1.25 37.26 -0.06
N SER A 576 0.22 37.16 -0.89
CA SER A 576 -0.67 38.28 -1.22
C SER A 576 -2.09 37.80 -1.49
N GLY A 577 -3.08 38.66 -1.28
CA GLY A 577 -4.47 38.34 -1.62
C GLY A 577 -5.37 39.56 -1.70
N ILE A 578 -6.48 39.43 -2.45
CA ILE A 578 -7.46 40.50 -2.65
C ILE A 578 -8.58 40.37 -1.61
N ILE A 579 -8.78 41.40 -0.80
CA ILE A 579 -9.88 41.50 0.17
C ILE A 579 -11.12 42.07 -0.52
N ASN A 580 -12.23 41.34 -0.45
CA ASN A 580 -13.53 41.81 -0.91
C ASN A 580 -14.25 42.64 0.17
N GLU A 581 -14.34 43.96 -0.04
CA GLU A 581 -14.93 44.90 0.93
C GLU A 581 -16.47 44.79 1.06
N ASP A 582 -17.17 44.18 0.10
CA ASP A 582 -18.64 44.06 0.14
C ASP A 582 -19.13 43.04 1.21
N ILE A 583 -18.24 42.24 1.80
CA ILE A 583 -18.54 41.37 2.95
C ILE A 583 -18.56 42.20 4.25
N SER A 584 -19.47 43.18 4.35
CA SER A 584 -19.56 44.08 5.51
C SER A 584 -20.99 44.57 5.87
N SER A 585 -21.96 43.66 6.07
CA SER A 585 -23.24 44.02 6.69
C SER A 585 -23.92 42.99 7.62
N THR A 586 -23.21 42.50 8.63
CA THR A 586 -23.84 42.19 9.93
C THR A 586 -23.12 42.96 11.04
N SER A 587 -23.86 43.69 11.86
CA SER A 587 -23.29 44.70 12.76
C SER A 587 -22.92 44.15 14.13
N GLU A 588 -21.69 44.37 14.58
CA GLU A 588 -21.36 44.30 16.01
C GLU A 588 -22.13 45.38 16.81
N PRO A 589 -22.54 45.09 18.06
CA PRO A 589 -23.17 46.06 18.95
C PRO A 589 -22.15 46.89 19.75
N ASP A 590 -22.37 48.21 19.76
CA ASP A 590 -21.55 49.22 20.45
C ASP A 590 -21.26 48.89 21.93
N THR A 591 -20.00 48.65 22.29
CA THR A 591 -19.61 48.38 23.69
C THR A 591 -19.53 49.67 24.51
N ASN A 592 -20.44 49.89 25.45
CA ASN A 592 -20.26 50.86 26.53
C ASN A 592 -20.83 50.39 27.87
N LEU A 593 -20.06 49.53 28.55
CA LEU A 593 -20.32 49.09 29.93
C LEU A 593 -19.88 50.16 30.95
N THR A 594 -20.82 50.76 31.68
CA THR A 594 -20.54 51.29 33.02
C THR A 594 -21.61 50.89 34.03
N THR A 595 -21.30 49.84 34.79
CA THR A 595 -21.74 49.58 36.17
C THR A 595 -23.23 49.58 36.49
N THR A 596 -23.80 48.36 36.60
CA THR A 596 -24.78 48.04 37.64
C THR A 596 -24.21 46.95 38.54
N ASP A 597 -24.22 47.17 39.85
CA ASP A 597 -23.93 46.14 40.85
C ASP A 597 -25.15 45.95 41.77
N LYS A 598 -25.84 44.81 41.58
CA LYS A 598 -26.36 43.93 42.64
C LYS A 598 -27.19 42.75 42.11
N THR A 599 -26.63 41.55 42.26
CA THR A 599 -27.20 40.34 42.91
C THR A 599 -28.69 40.01 42.70
N GLU A 600 -29.12 38.78 42.38
CA GLU A 600 -28.45 37.47 42.15
C GLU A 600 -29.49 36.48 41.51
N PRO A 601 -29.21 35.19 41.18
CA PRO A 601 -29.29 34.77 39.78
C PRO A 601 -30.08 33.45 39.51
N GLU A 602 -29.83 32.90 38.31
CA GLU A 602 -30.06 31.53 37.80
C GLU A 602 -31.45 31.17 37.23
N ASP A 603 -31.40 30.47 36.10
CA ASP A 603 -32.43 30.19 35.09
C ASP A 603 -31.95 28.98 34.26
N ASP A 604 -32.85 28.23 33.61
CA ASP A 604 -32.60 27.75 32.23
C ASP A 604 -33.87 27.17 31.54
N THR A 605 -34.44 27.99 30.66
CA THR A 605 -34.94 27.74 29.28
C THR A 605 -35.89 26.58 28.89
N GLU A 606 -36.86 26.91 28.01
CA GLU A 606 -37.79 25.98 27.34
C GLU A 606 -38.16 26.42 25.88
N ILE A 607 -38.00 25.53 24.90
CA ILE A 607 -39.02 25.07 23.91
C ILE A 607 -39.79 26.05 22.95
N PHE A 608 -39.57 25.84 21.63
CA PHE A 608 -40.51 25.82 20.46
C PHE A 608 -41.34 27.05 19.92
N SER A 609 -40.94 27.51 18.73
CA SER A 609 -41.67 27.36 17.43
C SER A 609 -42.75 28.36 16.86
N LYS A 610 -42.72 28.48 15.51
CA LYS A 610 -43.81 28.67 14.48
C LYS A 610 -44.74 29.92 14.47
N ALA A 611 -44.78 30.63 13.32
CA ALA A 611 -46.03 30.97 12.58
C ALA A 611 -45.88 31.66 11.17
N ASN A 612 -46.21 30.92 10.09
CA ASN A 612 -46.96 31.30 8.86
C ASN A 612 -47.39 32.77 8.54
N LYS A 613 -47.30 33.23 7.26
CA LYS A 613 -48.40 33.34 6.21
C LYS A 613 -48.27 34.49 5.15
N SER A 614 -48.99 34.29 4.00
CA SER A 614 -49.31 35.20 2.85
C SER A 614 -48.21 35.37 1.77
N ALA A 615 -48.44 35.27 0.45
CA ALA A 615 -49.58 35.53 -0.47
C ALA A 615 -49.80 37.04 -0.79
N ASP A 616 -50.10 37.50 -2.02
CA ASP A 616 -50.68 36.80 -3.20
C ASP A 616 -50.44 37.60 -4.52
N LEU A 617 -50.34 36.93 -5.69
CA LEU A 617 -50.66 37.37 -7.09
C LEU A 617 -50.07 38.72 -7.65
N THR A 618 -49.62 38.91 -8.91
CA THR A 618 -49.92 38.38 -10.28
C THR A 618 -48.68 38.59 -11.19
N GLY A 619 -48.48 37.99 -12.38
CA GLY A 619 -49.21 36.94 -13.11
C GLY A 619 -48.94 36.99 -14.64
N ASP A 620 -48.93 35.81 -15.29
CA ASP A 620 -49.19 35.58 -16.73
C ASP A 620 -48.18 36.10 -17.82
N ASN A 621 -47.87 35.39 -18.93
CA ASN A 621 -48.10 33.97 -19.30
C ASN A 621 -47.33 33.55 -20.60
N TYR A 622 -47.44 32.26 -20.95
CA TYR A 622 -47.13 31.59 -22.25
C TYR A 622 -45.70 31.14 -22.62
N SER A 623 -45.66 30.06 -23.43
CA SER A 623 -44.52 29.21 -23.79
C SER A 623 -44.61 28.78 -25.27
N LYS A 624 -43.62 27.99 -25.75
CA LYS A 624 -43.57 27.26 -27.06
C LYS A 624 -43.22 28.13 -28.29
N THR A 625 -42.55 27.66 -29.36
CA THR A 625 -42.12 26.29 -29.75
C THR A 625 -41.03 26.29 -30.86
N ASN A 626 -40.23 25.21 -30.90
CA ASN A 626 -39.66 24.51 -32.07
C ASN A 626 -38.70 25.17 -33.10
N SER A 627 -37.55 24.47 -33.27
CA SER A 627 -36.88 24.05 -34.52
C SER A 627 -36.40 25.08 -35.56
N SER A 628 -35.09 25.08 -35.85
CA SER A 628 -34.56 24.60 -37.15
C SER A 628 -33.01 24.61 -37.23
N GLN A 629 -32.46 23.48 -37.68
CA GLN A 629 -31.28 23.40 -38.57
C GLN A 629 -31.80 23.04 -39.99
N PRO A 630 -31.00 22.93 -41.10
CA PRO A 630 -29.53 22.85 -41.22
C PRO A 630 -28.89 23.64 -42.41
N ILE A 631 -27.64 23.26 -42.75
CA ILE A 631 -26.93 23.29 -44.07
C ILE A 631 -25.96 24.48 -44.39
N TYR A 632 -24.73 24.08 -44.75
CA TYR A 632 -23.56 24.76 -45.37
C TYR A 632 -23.81 25.30 -46.82
N PRO A 633 -22.97 26.18 -47.45
CA PRO A 633 -21.55 25.96 -47.85
C PRO A 633 -20.64 27.23 -47.64
N ASP A 634 -19.38 27.37 -48.10
CA ASP A 634 -18.62 26.77 -49.22
C ASP A 634 -17.06 26.90 -49.06
N TYR A 635 -16.26 26.41 -50.03
CA TYR A 635 -14.77 26.36 -50.07
C TYR A 635 -14.12 27.67 -50.65
N CYS A 636 -12.79 27.98 -50.75
CA CYS A 636 -11.43 27.36 -50.60
C CYS A 636 -10.34 28.50 -50.58
N ASP A 637 -8.99 28.40 -50.49
CA ASP A 637 -7.97 27.33 -50.31
C ASP A 637 -6.57 27.91 -49.84
N ARG A 638 -5.72 27.06 -49.23
CA ARG A 638 -4.21 26.95 -49.18
C ARG A 638 -3.15 28.10 -49.02
N CYS A 639 -2.27 27.83 -48.03
CA CYS A 639 -0.77 27.70 -48.07
C CYS A 639 0.23 28.89 -48.03
N THR A 640 1.05 28.92 -46.96
CA THR A 640 2.56 28.79 -46.89
C THR A 640 3.02 28.98 -45.42
N GLY A 641 4.11 28.43 -44.88
CA GLY A 641 5.18 27.53 -45.35
C GLY A 641 6.02 26.97 -44.16
N TYR A 642 7.01 26.10 -44.42
CA TYR A 642 7.71 25.25 -43.41
C TYR A 642 9.10 25.76 -42.98
N ARG A 643 9.61 25.35 -41.80
CA ARG A 643 11.06 25.25 -41.49
C ARG A 643 11.38 24.24 -40.38
N GLU A 644 12.66 23.94 -40.18
CA GLU A 644 13.19 22.70 -39.56
C GLU A 644 13.91 22.95 -38.21
N GLU A 645 13.98 21.92 -37.35
CA GLU A 645 15.06 21.43 -36.45
C GLU A 645 14.45 20.33 -35.52
N LYS A 646 15.11 19.34 -34.89
CA LYS A 646 16.45 18.70 -34.97
C LYS A 646 16.35 17.28 -34.35
N LYS A 647 17.25 16.33 -34.68
CA LYS A 647 17.35 15.01 -34.00
C LYS A 647 18.38 15.04 -32.85
N SER A 648 18.18 14.20 -31.83
CA SER A 648 19.13 14.00 -30.72
C SER A 648 20.05 12.78 -30.94
N LEU A 649 21.05 12.63 -30.07
CA LEU A 649 22.16 11.67 -30.24
C LEU A 649 21.77 10.19 -30.02
N LEU A 650 20.58 9.92 -29.46
CA LEU A 650 20.17 8.58 -29.04
C LEU A 650 19.95 7.63 -30.24
N ASP A 651 19.48 8.17 -31.37
CA ASP A 651 19.29 7.43 -32.63
C ASP A 651 20.60 6.79 -33.15
N GLU A 652 21.74 7.49 -33.03
CA GLU A 652 23.01 7.04 -33.61
C GLU A 652 23.64 5.88 -32.82
N VAL A 653 23.32 5.75 -31.53
CA VAL A 653 23.82 4.64 -30.69
C VAL A 653 23.08 3.33 -31.02
N ILE A 654 21.77 3.40 -31.27
CA ILE A 654 20.92 2.23 -31.55
C ILE A 654 21.26 1.60 -32.91
N ASP A 655 21.44 2.41 -33.96
CA ASP A 655 21.80 1.95 -35.31
C ASP A 655 23.24 1.36 -35.38
N LEU A 656 24.12 1.71 -34.44
CA LEU A 656 25.44 1.08 -34.34
C LEU A 656 25.37 -0.36 -33.81
N PHE A 657 24.43 -0.66 -32.91
CA PHE A 657 24.30 -1.96 -32.26
C PHE A 657 23.80 -3.05 -33.22
N PHE A 658 22.83 -2.72 -34.08
CA PHE A 658 22.28 -3.66 -35.07
C PHE A 658 23.24 -4.03 -36.21
N ARG A 659 24.23 -3.18 -36.51
CA ARG A 659 25.14 -3.34 -37.67
C ARG A 659 26.28 -4.35 -37.48
N LEU A 660 26.43 -4.96 -36.30
CA LEU A 660 27.51 -5.91 -36.02
C LEU A 660 27.12 -7.40 -36.16
N PHE A 661 25.82 -7.75 -36.19
CA PHE A 661 25.37 -9.15 -36.08
C PHE A 661 24.23 -9.56 -37.04
N SER A 662 24.38 -9.32 -38.34
CA SER A 662 23.75 -10.17 -39.37
C SER A 662 24.54 -10.13 -40.68
N GLY A 663 24.44 -11.19 -41.50
CA GLY A 663 25.18 -11.30 -42.75
C GLY A 663 24.52 -12.25 -43.76
N SER A 664 25.00 -12.20 -45.00
CA SER A 664 24.51 -12.92 -46.20
C SER A 664 23.13 -12.55 -46.75
N GLU A 665 23.16 -11.55 -47.64
CA GLU A 665 22.52 -11.48 -48.98
C GLU A 665 22.59 -12.83 -49.77
N PRO A 666 21.95 -13.04 -50.97
CA PRO A 666 21.59 -12.01 -51.97
C PRO A 666 20.37 -12.23 -52.93
N ASP A 667 20.15 -11.21 -53.80
CA ASP A 667 19.71 -11.28 -55.23
C ASP A 667 18.30 -11.83 -55.61
N ASN A 668 17.54 -11.30 -56.60
CA ASN A 668 17.57 -10.05 -57.41
C ASN A 668 16.18 -9.88 -58.16
N PRO A 669 15.89 -8.98 -59.13
CA PRO A 669 15.03 -7.80 -58.87
C PRO A 669 13.88 -7.53 -59.88
N GLU A 670 13.38 -6.27 -59.86
CA GLU A 670 12.61 -5.53 -60.89
C GLU A 670 11.13 -5.94 -61.10
N TYR A 671 10.17 -5.04 -60.89
CA TYR A 671 10.03 -3.79 -61.67
C TYR A 671 9.62 -2.52 -60.89
N ASP A 672 10.13 -1.40 -61.41
CA ASP A 672 9.75 0.01 -61.21
C ASP A 672 8.24 0.28 -61.55
N CYS A 673 7.58 1.41 -61.23
CA CYS A 673 8.07 2.74 -60.83
C CYS A 673 7.00 3.58 -60.07
N ASP A 674 7.45 4.75 -59.59
CA ASP A 674 6.83 5.59 -58.55
C ASP A 674 5.99 6.81 -59.07
N LEU A 675 5.37 7.53 -58.12
CA LEU A 675 5.03 8.98 -58.11
C LEU A 675 3.78 9.59 -58.81
N CYS A 676 3.35 10.71 -58.18
CA CYS A 676 2.58 11.88 -58.70
C CYS A 676 1.03 11.88 -58.80
N VAL A 677 0.40 12.24 -57.67
CA VAL A 677 -0.66 13.28 -57.47
C VAL A 677 -1.44 13.84 -58.69
N GLY A 678 -2.78 13.75 -58.65
CA GLY A 678 -3.64 14.95 -58.89
C GLY A 678 -4.87 14.88 -59.81
N PHE A 679 -5.97 15.50 -59.33
CA PHE A 679 -7.11 16.09 -60.07
C PHE A 679 -8.18 15.19 -60.73
N ASN A 680 -9.20 15.86 -61.29
CA ASN A 680 -10.62 15.53 -61.06
C ASN A 680 -11.45 15.27 -62.33
N GLU A 681 -12.55 14.53 -62.16
CA GLU A 681 -13.80 14.52 -62.96
C GLU A 681 -13.83 14.35 -64.51
N SER A 682 -14.32 13.15 -64.90
CA SER A 682 -15.61 12.95 -65.62
C SER A 682 -15.68 12.78 -67.16
N ARG A 683 -16.83 12.18 -67.56
CA ARG A 683 -17.42 12.03 -68.93
C ARG A 683 -16.79 10.95 -69.84
N ILE A 684 -17.55 10.23 -70.68
CA ILE A 684 -19.02 10.12 -70.93
C ILE A 684 -19.29 8.78 -71.64
N TYR A 685 -20.52 8.22 -71.59
CA TYR A 685 -21.19 7.68 -72.79
C TYR A 685 -22.73 7.56 -72.59
N GLN A 686 -23.49 7.89 -73.63
CA GLN A 686 -24.97 7.80 -73.67
C GLN A 686 -25.43 6.69 -74.62
N VAL A 687 -26.60 6.09 -74.33
CA VAL A 687 -27.45 5.40 -75.30
C VAL A 687 -28.91 5.82 -75.07
N ASN A 688 -29.73 5.87 -76.13
CA ASN A 688 -31.08 6.46 -76.10
C ASN A 688 -32.20 5.47 -75.75
N SER A 689 -33.12 5.96 -74.91
CA SER A 689 -34.61 5.83 -74.96
C SER A 689 -35.26 4.58 -75.58
N THR A 690 -36.19 3.95 -74.86
CA THR A 690 -37.62 3.90 -75.29
C THR A 690 -38.60 3.46 -74.18
N HIS A 691 -39.86 3.86 -74.35
CA HIS A 691 -41.09 3.44 -73.64
C HIS A 691 -41.34 3.89 -72.18
N ILE A 692 -42.53 4.51 -72.03
CA ILE A 692 -43.34 4.66 -70.81
C ILE A 692 -44.74 4.16 -71.22
N PRO A 693 -45.43 3.38 -70.39
CA PRO A 693 -46.75 3.86 -69.94
C PRO A 693 -47.03 3.65 -68.44
N GLU A 694 -47.85 4.56 -67.95
CA GLU A 694 -48.48 4.69 -66.64
C GLU A 694 -49.02 3.40 -66.00
N ASN A 695 -48.60 3.11 -64.75
CA ASN A 695 -49.43 2.89 -63.55
C ASN A 695 -48.69 2.06 -62.49
N ASP A 696 -48.35 2.63 -61.33
CA ASP A 696 -49.27 2.72 -60.18
C ASP A 696 -48.60 3.56 -59.06
N THR A 697 -49.40 4.10 -58.14
CA THR A 697 -48.91 4.82 -56.95
C THR A 697 -48.89 3.90 -55.74
N GLU A 698 -47.73 3.31 -55.43
CA GLU A 698 -47.45 2.81 -54.07
C GLU A 698 -46.37 3.65 -53.39
N THR A 699 -46.53 3.80 -52.08
CA THR A 699 -45.72 4.68 -51.24
C THR A 699 -44.31 4.12 -51.09
N TYR A 700 -43.29 4.89 -51.49
CA TYR A 700 -41.94 4.65 -50.99
C TYR A 700 -41.91 5.05 -49.50
N ASN A 701 -41.97 4.04 -48.63
CA ASN A 701 -41.65 4.23 -47.22
C ASN A 701 -40.17 4.58 -47.10
N GLU A 702 -39.85 5.58 -46.27
CA GLU A 702 -38.52 5.69 -45.69
C GLU A 702 -38.36 4.50 -44.72
N ASN A 703 -37.51 3.53 -45.09
CA ASN A 703 -37.12 2.48 -44.15
C ASN A 703 -36.25 3.14 -43.06
N ILE A 704 -36.87 3.45 -41.93
CA ILE A 704 -36.19 3.64 -40.67
C ILE A 704 -35.54 2.29 -40.33
N TYR A 705 -34.21 2.24 -40.36
CA TYR A 705 -33.45 1.09 -39.87
C TYR A 705 -33.21 1.32 -38.37
N GLU A 706 -33.48 0.30 -37.55
CA GLU A 706 -33.32 0.40 -36.10
C GLU A 706 -31.83 0.38 -35.72
N ASN A 707 -31.42 1.22 -34.76
CA ASN A 707 -30.08 1.15 -34.17
C ASN A 707 -29.89 -0.20 -33.48
N LYS A 708 -29.20 -1.12 -34.17
CA LYS A 708 -28.91 -2.46 -33.68
C LYS A 708 -27.78 -2.39 -32.66
N ILE A 709 -27.88 -3.15 -31.57
CA ILE A 709 -26.78 -3.36 -30.62
C ILE A 709 -25.92 -4.52 -31.13
N ILE A 710 -24.59 -4.34 -31.16
CA ILE A 710 -23.62 -5.37 -31.50
C ILE A 710 -22.87 -5.76 -30.22
N SER A 711 -22.96 -7.04 -29.82
CA SER A 711 -22.17 -7.60 -28.72
C SER A 711 -20.75 -7.91 -29.20
N VAL A 712 -19.73 -7.49 -28.46
CA VAL A 712 -18.32 -7.76 -28.74
C VAL A 712 -17.72 -8.50 -27.54
N GLU A 713 -17.40 -9.78 -27.76
CA GLU A 713 -17.00 -10.76 -26.75
C GLU A 713 -15.70 -11.45 -27.18
N SER A 714 -15.01 -12.14 -26.28
CA SER A 714 -13.89 -13.01 -26.65
C SER A 714 -13.78 -14.26 -25.77
N GLU A 715 -13.08 -15.28 -26.26
CA GLU A 715 -12.68 -16.43 -25.45
C GLU A 715 -11.15 -16.56 -25.44
N PRO A 716 -10.45 -16.37 -24.29
CA PRO A 716 -10.99 -15.93 -23.00
C PRO A 716 -11.32 -14.42 -22.97
N GLN A 717 -12.33 -14.04 -22.17
CA GLN A 717 -12.82 -12.67 -21.99
C GLN A 717 -11.75 -11.74 -21.38
N GLY A 718 -12.06 -10.43 -21.30
CA GLY A 718 -11.13 -9.39 -20.85
C GLY A 718 -10.03 -9.11 -21.86
N ALA A 719 -10.40 -8.94 -23.14
CA ALA A 719 -9.53 -8.44 -24.20
C ALA A 719 -9.78 -6.94 -24.43
N LEU A 720 -8.73 -6.16 -24.60
CA LEU A 720 -8.75 -4.73 -24.92
C LEU A 720 -9.41 -4.52 -26.31
N ILE A 721 -10.35 -3.58 -26.40
CA ILE A 721 -11.07 -3.28 -27.64
C ILE A 721 -10.49 -2.03 -28.32
N TYR A 722 -10.02 -2.18 -29.55
CA TYR A 722 -9.59 -1.08 -30.42
C TYR A 722 -10.50 -0.95 -31.63
N ILE A 723 -10.75 0.28 -32.08
CA ILE A 723 -11.53 0.59 -33.27
C ILE A 723 -10.68 1.49 -34.19
N ASN A 724 -10.43 1.02 -35.41
CA ASN A 724 -9.51 1.63 -36.38
C ASN A 724 -8.07 1.86 -35.85
N GLY A 725 -7.64 1.07 -34.87
CA GLY A 725 -6.32 1.17 -34.22
C GLY A 725 -6.28 2.08 -32.98
N THR A 726 -7.36 2.80 -32.67
CA THR A 726 -7.48 3.58 -31.41
C THR A 726 -8.11 2.69 -30.33
N TYR A 727 -7.47 2.57 -29.16
CA TYR A 727 -8.06 1.89 -28.00
C TYR A 727 -9.30 2.66 -27.51
N THR A 728 -10.38 1.96 -27.18
CA THR A 728 -11.63 2.61 -26.77
C THR A 728 -11.80 2.74 -25.25
N GLY A 729 -10.80 2.35 -24.46
CA GLY A 729 -10.94 2.28 -23.00
C GLY A 729 -11.90 1.20 -22.51
N LYS A 730 -12.32 0.25 -23.36
CA LYS A 730 -13.30 -0.81 -23.06
C LYS A 730 -12.70 -2.20 -23.27
N ILE A 731 -13.16 -3.19 -22.50
CA ILE A 731 -12.76 -4.61 -22.64
C ILE A 731 -13.96 -5.50 -22.99
N THR A 732 -13.70 -6.69 -23.56
CA THR A 732 -14.76 -7.68 -23.82
C THR A 732 -15.22 -8.37 -22.52
N PRO A 733 -16.53 -8.54 -22.26
CA PRO A 733 -17.66 -8.28 -23.16
C PRO A 733 -18.14 -6.82 -23.12
N TYR A 734 -18.30 -6.19 -24.29
CA TYR A 734 -18.88 -4.84 -24.42
C TYR A 734 -19.97 -4.79 -25.49
N ARG A 735 -20.82 -3.76 -25.47
CA ARG A 735 -21.94 -3.58 -26.42
C ARG A 735 -21.88 -2.20 -27.07
N TYR A 736 -21.75 -2.17 -28.39
CA TYR A 736 -21.79 -0.93 -29.18
C TYR A 736 -23.14 -0.78 -29.89
N GLU A 737 -23.59 0.46 -30.07
CA GLU A 737 -24.54 0.77 -31.14
C GLU A 737 -23.86 0.56 -32.50
N SER A 738 -24.59 -0.05 -33.44
CA SER A 738 -24.06 -0.46 -34.74
C SER A 738 -23.41 0.67 -35.54
N ASP A 739 -23.97 1.88 -35.55
CA ASP A 739 -23.37 3.03 -36.25
C ASP A 739 -22.02 3.50 -35.65
N ASN A 740 -21.74 3.18 -34.38
CA ASN A 740 -20.47 3.50 -33.74
C ASN A 740 -19.33 2.56 -34.15
N ILE A 741 -19.62 1.40 -34.73
CA ILE A 741 -18.61 0.35 -35.05
C ILE A 741 -18.69 -0.19 -36.50
N TYR A 742 -19.82 -0.06 -37.20
CA TYR A 742 -20.01 -0.56 -38.57
C TYR A 742 -18.96 -0.01 -39.54
N SER A 743 -18.43 -0.88 -40.41
CA SER A 743 -17.38 -0.59 -41.39
C SER A 743 -16.05 -0.08 -40.82
N LYS A 744 -15.85 -0.18 -39.50
CA LYS A 744 -14.57 0.06 -38.83
C LYS A 744 -13.83 -1.25 -38.58
N THR A 745 -12.51 -1.19 -38.45
CA THR A 745 -11.67 -2.33 -38.10
C THR A 745 -11.65 -2.49 -36.58
N LEU A 746 -12.34 -3.50 -36.08
CA LEU A 746 -12.24 -3.97 -34.71
C LEU A 746 -10.95 -4.76 -34.53
N THR A 747 -10.15 -4.39 -33.52
CA THR A 747 -9.03 -5.23 -33.04
C THR A 747 -9.28 -5.61 -31.59
N LEU A 748 -9.05 -6.87 -31.25
CA LEU A 748 -9.10 -7.39 -29.88
C LEU A 748 -7.73 -7.90 -29.49
N GLU A 749 -7.17 -7.35 -28.41
CA GLU A 749 -5.84 -7.70 -27.92
C GLU A 749 -5.91 -8.18 -26.47
N LYS A 750 -5.15 -9.22 -26.15
CA LYS A 750 -5.06 -9.75 -24.78
C LYS A 750 -3.67 -10.30 -24.55
N GLU A 751 -3.10 -10.00 -23.40
CA GLU A 751 -1.79 -10.50 -22.98
C GLU A 751 -1.70 -12.03 -23.12
N GLY A 752 -0.60 -12.53 -23.67
CA GLY A 752 -0.41 -13.96 -23.99
C GLY A 752 -1.13 -14.45 -25.26
N PHE A 753 -1.97 -13.64 -25.91
CA PHE A 753 -2.70 -14.01 -27.13
C PHE A 753 -2.30 -13.16 -28.34
N ARG A 754 -2.51 -13.71 -29.54
CA ARG A 754 -2.35 -13.01 -30.82
C ARG A 754 -3.55 -12.10 -31.07
N ALA A 755 -3.30 -10.84 -31.43
CA ALA A 755 -4.34 -9.85 -31.74
C ALA A 755 -5.29 -10.32 -32.85
N TYR A 756 -6.60 -10.27 -32.58
CA TYR A 756 -7.65 -10.62 -33.54
C TYR A 756 -8.16 -9.38 -34.25
N ASN A 757 -8.26 -9.42 -35.58
CA ASN A 757 -8.65 -8.29 -36.44
C ASN A 757 -9.90 -8.63 -37.27
N LEU A 758 -10.90 -7.73 -37.31
CA LEU A 758 -12.14 -7.89 -38.08
C LEU A 758 -12.65 -6.55 -38.62
N LEU A 759 -13.06 -6.50 -39.89
CA LEU A 759 -13.85 -5.39 -40.45
C LEU A 759 -15.34 -5.66 -40.18
N VAL A 760 -15.99 -4.82 -39.37
CA VAL A 760 -17.35 -5.09 -38.87
C VAL A 760 -18.43 -4.85 -39.93
N SER A 761 -19.29 -5.85 -40.12
CA SER A 761 -20.38 -5.89 -41.10
C SER A 761 -21.70 -5.33 -40.53
N ARG A 762 -22.65 -5.07 -41.43
CA ARG A 762 -24.04 -4.70 -41.08
C ARG A 762 -24.91 -5.91 -40.73
N GLU A 763 -24.44 -7.10 -41.04
CA GLU A 763 -25.12 -8.36 -40.74
C GLU A 763 -24.76 -8.88 -39.33
N ASP A 764 -23.66 -8.41 -38.74
CA ASP A 764 -23.19 -8.83 -37.41
C ASP A 764 -24.20 -8.46 -36.30
N GLU A 765 -24.36 -9.33 -35.31
CA GLU A 765 -25.14 -9.09 -34.08
C GLU A 765 -24.30 -9.40 -32.82
N THR A 766 -23.44 -10.42 -32.92
CA THR A 766 -22.48 -10.79 -31.88
C THR A 766 -21.16 -11.20 -32.53
N ILE A 767 -20.07 -10.56 -32.13
CA ILE A 767 -18.69 -10.87 -32.52
C ILE A 767 -18.04 -11.58 -31.33
N ARG A 768 -17.65 -12.85 -31.50
CA ARG A 768 -17.17 -13.71 -30.41
C ARG A 768 -16.04 -14.65 -30.85
N PRO A 769 -14.87 -14.12 -31.25
CA PRO A 769 -13.71 -14.94 -31.62
C PRO A 769 -13.10 -15.69 -30.43
N VAL A 770 -12.55 -16.85 -30.72
CA VAL A 770 -11.61 -17.56 -29.82
C VAL A 770 -10.22 -17.03 -30.12
N LEU A 771 -9.56 -16.44 -29.12
CA LEU A 771 -8.22 -15.89 -29.25
C LEU A 771 -7.19 -17.03 -29.29
N THR A 772 -6.16 -16.89 -30.13
CA THR A 772 -5.10 -17.89 -30.27
C THR A 772 -3.89 -17.49 -29.42
N PRO A 773 -3.35 -18.35 -28.53
CA PRO A 773 -2.14 -18.05 -27.77
C PRO A 773 -0.94 -17.66 -28.65
N SER A 774 -0.03 -16.84 -28.12
CA SER A 774 1.25 -16.52 -28.74
C SER A 774 2.27 -17.64 -28.51
N ASP A 775 3.17 -17.88 -29.47
CA ASP A 775 4.12 -19.01 -29.39
C ASP A 775 5.23 -18.80 -28.34
N SER A 776 5.27 -17.63 -27.68
CA SER A 776 6.24 -17.26 -26.64
C SER A 776 5.78 -17.60 -25.22
N HIS A 777 4.49 -17.79 -24.96
CA HIS A 777 3.96 -18.11 -23.62
C HIS A 777 3.19 -19.44 -23.60
N ILE A 778 3.93 -20.54 -23.51
CA ILE A 778 3.37 -21.83 -23.06
C ILE A 778 3.55 -21.92 -21.54
N SER A 779 2.68 -21.23 -20.80
CA SER A 779 2.37 -21.57 -19.41
C SER A 779 1.01 -22.28 -19.39
N GLU A 780 0.87 -23.34 -18.58
CA GLU A 780 -0.34 -24.18 -18.60
C GLU A 780 -1.55 -23.53 -17.86
N LYS A 781 -1.46 -22.24 -17.48
CA LYS A 781 -2.48 -21.51 -16.70
C LYS A 781 -3.74 -21.11 -17.49
N SER A 782 -3.69 -20.98 -18.82
CA SER A 782 -4.75 -20.29 -19.59
C SER A 782 -5.61 -21.20 -20.47
N LEU A 783 -6.39 -22.14 -19.88
CA LEU A 783 -7.36 -22.93 -20.67
C LEU A 783 -8.61 -23.46 -19.92
N HIS A 784 -9.27 -22.64 -19.10
CA HIS A 784 -10.61 -22.93 -18.56
C HIS A 784 -11.72 -22.11 -19.24
N SER A 785 -11.94 -22.38 -20.54
CA SER A 785 -13.14 -21.92 -21.25
C SER A 785 -14.41 -22.58 -20.66
N VAL A 786 -15.37 -21.78 -20.21
CA VAL A 786 -16.62 -22.27 -19.58
C VAL A 786 -17.40 -23.18 -20.53
N LYS A 787 -17.47 -24.48 -20.21
CA LYS A 787 -18.33 -25.45 -20.89
C LYS A 787 -19.55 -25.79 -20.04
N ASN A 788 -20.60 -24.96 -20.14
CA ASN A 788 -22.00 -25.39 -20.24
C ASN A 788 -22.92 -24.18 -20.47
N GLY A 789 -23.66 -24.17 -21.58
CA GLY A 789 -24.49 -23.04 -22.02
C GLY A 789 -25.84 -22.93 -21.29
N ASN A 790 -25.81 -22.76 -19.97
CA ASN A 790 -26.96 -22.38 -19.12
C ASN A 790 -26.56 -21.89 -17.71
N GLU A 791 -25.26 -21.87 -17.35
CA GLU A 791 -24.80 -21.34 -16.05
C GLU A 791 -24.88 -19.80 -16.06
N THR A 792 -25.43 -19.19 -15.02
CA THR A 792 -25.23 -17.75 -14.76
C THR A 792 -23.90 -17.53 -14.05
N VAL A 793 -23.25 -16.40 -14.31
CA VAL A 793 -22.13 -15.91 -13.49
C VAL A 793 -22.70 -14.93 -12.46
N SER A 794 -22.15 -14.94 -11.25
CA SER A 794 -22.59 -14.10 -10.15
C SER A 794 -22.16 -12.64 -10.33
N GLU A 795 -23.13 -11.73 -10.44
CA GLU A 795 -22.97 -10.26 -10.40
C GLU A 795 -22.59 -9.78 -8.97
N THR A 796 -21.45 -10.26 -8.48
CA THR A 796 -20.92 -10.02 -7.12
C THR A 796 -19.62 -9.22 -7.18
N GLY A 797 -19.38 -8.42 -6.14
CA GLY A 797 -18.10 -7.76 -5.90
C GLY A 797 -17.30 -8.43 -4.80
N SER A 798 -16.17 -7.82 -4.48
CA SER A 798 -15.29 -8.17 -3.38
C SER A 798 -14.86 -6.91 -2.61
N LEU A 799 -14.32 -7.10 -1.41
CA LEU A 799 -13.64 -6.06 -0.64
C LEU A 799 -12.22 -6.50 -0.31
N TYR A 800 -11.24 -5.60 -0.41
CA TYR A 800 -9.90 -5.81 0.15
C TYR A 800 -9.80 -5.00 1.45
N VAL A 801 -9.85 -5.68 2.60
CA VAL A 801 -10.00 -5.03 3.91
C VAL A 801 -8.68 -5.01 4.66
N LYS A 802 -8.20 -3.80 4.94
CA LYS A 802 -6.98 -3.46 5.71
C LYS A 802 -7.37 -2.79 7.03
N GLY A 803 -6.67 -3.11 8.10
CA GLY A 803 -6.71 -2.37 9.37
C GLY A 803 -5.38 -1.65 9.62
N SER A 804 -5.33 -0.73 10.60
CA SER A 804 -4.04 -0.22 11.11
C SER A 804 -3.19 -1.31 11.77
N SER A 805 -3.83 -2.39 12.22
CA SER A 805 -3.18 -3.59 12.75
C SER A 805 -3.64 -4.85 11.97
N GLU A 806 -2.74 -5.84 11.92
CA GLU A 806 -3.03 -7.16 11.35
C GLU A 806 -3.95 -7.98 12.27
N ASP A 807 -4.47 -9.07 11.73
CA ASP A 807 -5.15 -10.13 12.48
C ASP A 807 -6.49 -9.71 13.15
N LEU A 808 -7.04 -8.54 12.78
CA LEU A 808 -8.35 -8.02 13.23
C LEU A 808 -9.51 -8.71 12.51
N MET A 809 -10.51 -9.18 13.27
CA MET A 809 -11.65 -9.93 12.74
C MET A 809 -12.62 -9.04 11.95
N VAL A 810 -12.91 -9.41 10.70
CA VAL A 810 -13.71 -8.59 9.77
C VAL A 810 -15.20 -8.92 9.83
N PHE A 811 -16.03 -7.89 9.96
CA PHE A 811 -17.49 -8.00 9.92
C PHE A 811 -18.09 -7.15 8.78
N ILE A 812 -19.13 -7.69 8.14
CA ILE A 812 -19.91 -7.02 7.07
C ILE A 812 -21.39 -7.07 7.44
N ASP A 813 -22.07 -5.92 7.50
CA ASP A 813 -23.49 -5.78 7.87
C ASP A 813 -23.88 -6.50 9.18
N ASN A 814 -22.97 -6.51 10.16
CA ASN A 814 -23.07 -7.25 11.42
C ASN A 814 -23.00 -8.78 11.31
N ARG A 815 -22.41 -9.31 10.23
CA ARG A 815 -22.03 -10.72 10.06
C ARG A 815 -20.53 -10.88 10.24
N ASN A 816 -20.13 -11.84 11.06
CA ASN A 816 -18.73 -12.28 11.13
C ASN A 816 -18.41 -13.04 9.83
N THR A 817 -17.36 -12.62 9.13
CA THR A 817 -16.90 -13.25 7.88
C THR A 817 -16.00 -14.47 8.13
N PHE A 818 -15.59 -14.68 9.39
CA PHE A 818 -14.57 -15.64 9.84
C PHE A 818 -13.18 -15.43 9.22
N LYS A 819 -12.94 -14.27 8.60
CA LYS A 819 -11.62 -13.82 8.14
C LYS A 819 -11.07 -12.69 9.02
N LYS A 820 -9.78 -12.42 8.87
CA LYS A 820 -9.01 -11.40 9.58
C LYS A 820 -8.28 -10.47 8.59
N THR A 821 -7.85 -9.28 9.01
CA THR A 821 -7.06 -8.37 8.15
C THR A 821 -5.59 -8.79 8.02
N PRO A 822 -4.92 -8.49 6.88
CA PRO A 822 -5.49 -8.04 5.60
C PRO A 822 -6.09 -9.21 4.80
N GLU A 823 -7.25 -9.01 4.15
CA GLU A 823 -7.94 -10.09 3.41
C GLU A 823 -8.82 -9.58 2.26
N ILE A 824 -8.89 -10.38 1.18
CA ILE A 824 -9.89 -10.24 0.11
C ILE A 824 -11.14 -11.06 0.44
N ILE A 825 -12.26 -10.38 0.70
CA ILE A 825 -13.55 -11.00 0.99
C ILE A 825 -14.42 -10.91 -0.27
N SER A 826 -14.49 -12.02 -1.01
CA SER A 826 -15.19 -12.13 -2.29
C SER A 826 -16.62 -12.65 -2.19
N GLY A 827 -17.41 -12.44 -3.24
CA GLY A 827 -18.79 -12.94 -3.34
C GLY A 827 -19.80 -12.09 -2.56
N ILE A 828 -19.51 -10.81 -2.36
CA ILE A 828 -20.39 -9.86 -1.68
C ILE A 828 -21.37 -9.29 -2.72
N LYS A 829 -22.65 -9.16 -2.34
CA LYS A 829 -23.65 -8.51 -3.20
C LYS A 829 -23.24 -7.06 -3.51
N THR A 830 -23.54 -6.59 -4.72
CA THR A 830 -23.37 -5.17 -5.07
C THR A 830 -24.28 -4.22 -4.26
N GLY A 831 -23.76 -3.05 -3.91
CA GLY A 831 -24.44 -2.00 -3.15
C GLY A 831 -23.63 -1.47 -1.96
N VAL A 832 -24.26 -0.64 -1.11
CA VAL A 832 -23.61 -0.09 0.08
C VAL A 832 -23.64 -1.08 1.24
N HIS A 833 -22.46 -1.39 1.78
CA HIS A 833 -22.25 -2.28 2.92
C HIS A 833 -21.56 -1.54 4.08
N THR A 834 -21.77 -2.02 5.31
CA THR A 834 -21.09 -1.49 6.51
C THR A 834 -20.05 -2.48 7.02
N ILE A 835 -18.79 -2.07 7.01
CA ILE A 835 -17.64 -2.85 7.47
C ILE A 835 -17.22 -2.33 8.85
N TYR A 836 -16.87 -3.24 9.77
CA TYR A 836 -16.16 -2.90 11.00
C TYR A 836 -15.18 -4.00 11.40
N LEU A 837 -14.13 -3.59 12.11
CA LEU A 837 -13.06 -4.47 12.59
C LEU A 837 -13.12 -4.62 14.11
N LYS A 838 -12.65 -5.77 14.61
CA LYS A 838 -12.54 -6.05 16.04
C LYS A 838 -11.28 -6.82 16.40
N SER A 839 -10.66 -6.46 17.52
CA SER A 839 -9.75 -7.37 18.21
C SER A 839 -10.58 -8.50 18.84
N TYR A 840 -9.98 -9.69 18.94
CA TYR A 840 -10.60 -10.84 19.60
C TYR A 840 -9.58 -11.46 20.56
N ASP A 841 -9.72 -11.15 21.85
CA ASP A 841 -8.88 -11.69 22.92
C ASP A 841 -9.61 -12.84 23.64
N ASP A 842 -9.13 -14.06 23.40
CA ASP A 842 -9.61 -15.30 24.01
C ASP A 842 -9.49 -15.32 25.55
N PHE A 843 -8.61 -14.51 26.15
CA PHE A 843 -8.38 -14.50 27.61
C PHE A 843 -9.30 -13.56 28.38
N SER A 844 -9.63 -12.38 27.84
CA SER A 844 -10.50 -11.41 28.55
C SER A 844 -11.98 -11.53 28.19
N GLY A 845 -12.32 -12.00 26.98
CA GLY A 845 -13.69 -11.93 26.45
C GLY A 845 -14.17 -10.51 26.13
N SER A 846 -13.26 -9.52 26.13
CA SER A 846 -13.50 -8.19 25.56
C SER A 846 -13.26 -8.21 24.05
N SER A 847 -13.99 -7.38 23.31
CA SER A 847 -13.65 -7.05 21.92
C SER A 847 -13.63 -5.53 21.79
N ASP A 848 -12.48 -4.94 21.51
CA ASP A 848 -12.43 -3.53 21.14
C ASP A 848 -12.90 -3.38 19.68
N SER A 849 -13.55 -2.26 19.38
CA SER A 849 -14.24 -2.02 18.11
C SER A 849 -13.56 -0.87 17.38
N TYR A 850 -12.89 -1.20 16.29
CA TYR A 850 -11.97 -0.33 15.58
C TYR A 850 -12.74 0.44 14.50
N GLY A 851 -13.57 1.41 14.94
CA GLY A 851 -14.38 2.24 14.04
C GLY A 851 -15.38 1.47 13.15
N SER A 852 -15.87 2.13 12.09
CA SER A 852 -16.64 1.49 11.01
C SER A 852 -16.65 2.33 9.74
N ARG A 853 -16.72 1.68 8.57
CA ARG A 853 -16.84 2.33 7.26
C ARG A 853 -18.08 1.85 6.52
N LYS A 854 -18.78 2.77 5.85
CA LYS A 854 -19.69 2.44 4.76
C LYS A 854 -18.91 2.55 3.45
N ILE A 855 -19.15 1.64 2.51
CA ILE A 855 -18.57 1.71 1.17
C ILE A 855 -19.50 1.07 0.13
N TYR A 856 -19.37 1.46 -1.13
CA TYR A 856 -20.02 0.79 -2.25
C TYR A 856 -19.20 -0.42 -2.76
N VAL A 857 -19.86 -1.58 -2.87
CA VAL A 857 -19.33 -2.78 -3.53
C VAL A 857 -19.79 -2.77 -4.99
N TYR A 858 -18.83 -2.65 -5.90
CA TYR A 858 -19.03 -2.69 -7.35
C TYR A 858 -19.02 -4.12 -7.89
N GLU A 859 -19.57 -4.36 -9.09
CA GLU A 859 -19.65 -5.69 -9.69
C GLU A 859 -18.30 -6.12 -10.25
N ASN A 860 -17.87 -7.36 -10.02
CA ASN A 860 -16.58 -7.95 -10.44
C ASN A 860 -15.31 -7.23 -9.95
N CYS A 861 -15.46 -6.06 -9.31
CA CYS A 861 -14.39 -5.26 -8.75
C CYS A 861 -14.05 -5.68 -7.32
N ILE A 862 -12.89 -5.25 -6.83
CA ILE A 862 -12.48 -5.40 -5.43
C ILE A 862 -12.33 -3.98 -4.86
N THR A 863 -13.27 -3.51 -4.04
CA THR A 863 -13.16 -2.18 -3.44
C THR A 863 -12.18 -2.22 -2.26
N PRO A 864 -11.13 -1.38 -2.21
CA PRO A 864 -10.27 -1.27 -1.03
C PRO A 864 -11.02 -0.65 0.15
N VAL A 865 -10.73 -1.11 1.36
CA VAL A 865 -11.28 -0.60 2.62
C VAL A 865 -10.16 -0.52 3.65
N PHE A 866 -9.76 0.70 4.04
CA PHE A 866 -8.88 0.92 5.19
C PHE A 866 -9.68 1.45 6.39
N ILE A 867 -9.39 0.90 7.58
CA ILE A 867 -10.01 1.30 8.85
C ILE A 867 -8.90 1.48 9.91
N PRO A 868 -8.61 2.71 10.37
CA PRO A 868 -7.51 2.99 11.28
C PRO A 868 -7.85 2.70 12.75
N ASP A 869 -6.81 2.52 13.58
CA ASP A 869 -6.97 2.09 14.99
C ASP A 869 -7.67 3.13 15.89
N SER A 870 -7.59 4.42 15.57
CA SER A 870 -8.29 5.47 16.33
C SER A 870 -8.83 6.59 15.46
N GLU A 871 -10.16 6.69 15.37
CA GLU A 871 -10.82 7.76 14.62
C GLU A 871 -11.05 9.00 15.52
N LYS A 872 -10.23 10.06 15.32
CA LYS A 872 -10.42 11.38 15.96
C LYS A 872 -11.41 12.23 15.16
N TYR A 873 -12.68 11.86 15.22
CA TYR A 873 -13.76 12.54 14.50
C TYR A 873 -13.90 14.02 14.85
N SER A 874 -14.16 14.86 13.84
CA SER A 874 -14.45 16.30 13.98
C SER A 874 -15.93 16.62 14.18
N GLY A 875 -16.81 15.80 13.62
CA GLY A 875 -18.25 16.01 13.63
C GLY A 875 -18.89 15.59 12.30
N LYS A 876 -20.04 16.18 11.96
CA LYS A 876 -20.78 15.92 10.72
C LYS A 876 -21.07 17.23 10.00
N VAL A 877 -20.83 17.26 8.69
CA VAL A 877 -21.11 18.43 7.84
C VAL A 877 -22.26 18.12 6.90
N SER A 878 -23.15 19.09 6.75
CA SER A 878 -24.30 19.03 5.84
C SER A 878 -24.01 19.79 4.55
N PHE A 879 -23.88 19.06 3.46
CA PHE A 879 -23.54 19.54 2.13
C PHE A 879 -24.80 19.92 1.37
N VAL A 880 -24.88 21.17 0.92
CA VAL A 880 -25.99 21.67 0.09
C VAL A 880 -25.46 22.47 -1.10
N SER A 881 -26.16 22.41 -2.21
CA SER A 881 -25.93 23.22 -3.42
C SER A 881 -27.29 23.44 -4.09
N ASP A 882 -27.48 24.58 -4.76
CA ASP A 882 -28.63 24.77 -5.63
C ASP A 882 -28.39 24.11 -7.00
N ASP A 883 -27.14 24.07 -7.46
CA ASP A 883 -26.73 23.63 -8.80
C ASP A 883 -26.48 22.11 -8.88
N TYR A 884 -25.76 21.55 -7.90
CA TYR A 884 -25.46 20.10 -7.86
C TYR A 884 -26.57 19.24 -7.23
N ASN A 885 -27.78 19.77 -7.06
CA ASN A 885 -28.88 19.04 -6.42
C ASN A 885 -29.27 17.76 -7.20
N GLY A 886 -29.06 16.61 -6.56
CA GLY A 886 -29.30 15.26 -7.09
C GLY A 886 -28.06 14.57 -7.65
N LYS A 887 -26.93 15.27 -7.80
CA LYS A 887 -25.67 14.72 -8.32
C LYS A 887 -25.00 13.79 -7.30
N PRO A 888 -24.36 12.68 -7.71
CA PRO A 888 -23.61 11.81 -6.81
C PRO A 888 -22.45 12.54 -6.13
N ALA A 889 -22.16 12.15 -4.89
CA ALA A 889 -21.06 12.71 -4.12
C ALA A 889 -20.29 11.64 -3.33
N SER A 890 -19.01 11.91 -3.09
CA SER A 890 -18.11 11.14 -2.23
C SER A 890 -17.33 12.09 -1.31
N VAL A 891 -16.70 11.54 -0.27
CA VAL A 891 -15.85 12.29 0.67
C VAL A 891 -14.50 11.60 0.72
N ASN A 892 -13.42 12.34 0.54
CA ASN A 892 -12.04 11.85 0.39
C ASN A 892 -11.91 10.75 -0.68
N GLY A 893 -12.65 10.90 -1.78
CA GLY A 893 -12.76 9.90 -2.84
C GLY A 893 -13.39 8.56 -2.43
N ILE A 894 -14.03 8.45 -1.27
CA ILE A 894 -14.73 7.22 -0.84
C ILE A 894 -16.22 7.35 -1.17
N TYR A 895 -16.67 6.64 -2.20
CA TYR A 895 -18.08 6.69 -2.60
C TYR A 895 -18.98 5.88 -1.66
N GLN A 896 -19.77 6.61 -0.87
CA GLN A 896 -20.73 6.06 0.10
C GLN A 896 -22.18 6.12 -0.42
N ARG A 897 -22.36 6.36 -1.73
CA ARG A 897 -23.65 6.60 -2.38
C ARG A 897 -24.39 7.83 -1.83
N TYR A 898 -23.66 8.89 -1.52
CA TYR A 898 -24.28 10.19 -1.25
C TYR A 898 -24.78 10.82 -2.55
N SER A 899 -25.74 11.73 -2.41
CA SER A 899 -26.18 12.63 -3.48
C SER A 899 -26.59 13.95 -2.83
N ILE A 900 -26.24 15.07 -3.44
CA ILE A 900 -26.45 16.39 -2.83
C ILE A 900 -27.96 16.73 -2.84
N PRO A 901 -28.54 17.29 -1.76
CA PRO A 901 -27.94 17.55 -0.46
C PRO A 901 -27.87 16.31 0.45
N PHE A 902 -26.78 16.17 1.21
CA PHE A 902 -26.59 15.11 2.20
C PHE A 902 -25.92 15.62 3.48
N THR A 903 -26.01 14.85 4.56
CA THR A 903 -25.16 15.03 5.74
C THR A 903 -24.23 13.84 5.84
N SER A 904 -22.94 14.08 6.05
CA SER A 904 -21.94 13.03 6.13
C SER A 904 -22.13 12.10 7.35
N ASP A 905 -21.42 10.98 7.31
CA ASP A 905 -20.95 10.34 8.53
C ASP A 905 -19.84 11.18 9.20
N GLU A 906 -19.22 10.66 10.24
CA GLU A 906 -18.26 11.46 11.02
C GLU A 906 -16.96 11.63 10.23
N ILE A 907 -16.58 12.89 9.97
CA ILE A 907 -15.40 13.27 9.16
C ILE A 907 -14.24 13.77 10.04
N TYR A 908 -13.16 14.24 9.42
CA TYR A 908 -11.93 14.68 10.08
C TYR A 908 -11.72 16.20 9.94
N TYR A 909 -10.93 16.81 10.82
CA TYR A 909 -10.61 18.26 10.75
C TYR A 909 -9.45 18.59 9.80
N ASP A 910 -8.80 17.56 9.25
CA ASP A 910 -7.58 17.62 8.45
C ASP A 910 -7.86 16.91 7.11
N ARG A 911 -7.39 17.51 6.01
CA ARG A 911 -7.43 16.98 4.62
C ARG A 911 -8.74 16.28 4.22
N THR A 912 -9.89 16.81 4.64
CA THR A 912 -11.20 16.30 4.18
C THR A 912 -11.72 17.13 3.02
N TYR A 913 -11.98 16.46 1.90
CA TYR A 913 -12.46 17.05 0.65
C TYR A 913 -13.73 16.35 0.15
N LEU A 914 -14.59 17.10 -0.53
CA LEU A 914 -15.81 16.64 -1.18
C LEU A 914 -15.53 16.42 -2.66
N CYS A 915 -16.03 15.33 -3.24
CA CYS A 915 -16.03 15.14 -4.69
C CYS A 915 -17.45 14.93 -5.21
N ILE A 916 -17.71 15.38 -6.44
CA ILE A 916 -19.01 15.37 -7.11
C ILE A 916 -18.83 14.83 -8.53
N ASP A 917 -19.73 13.93 -8.94
CA ASP A 917 -19.88 13.52 -10.35
C ASP A 917 -20.96 14.40 -11.02
N ASP A 918 -20.53 15.31 -11.89
CA ASP A 918 -21.42 16.08 -12.76
C ASP A 918 -21.40 15.54 -14.20
N GLU A 919 -21.97 14.35 -14.41
CA GLU A 919 -22.09 13.69 -15.72
C GLU A 919 -20.71 13.33 -16.32
N ASN A 920 -19.87 12.68 -15.51
CA ASN A 920 -18.45 12.37 -15.74
C ASN A 920 -17.52 13.59 -15.74
N LYS A 921 -17.93 14.71 -15.15
CA LYS A 921 -17.01 15.72 -14.63
C LYS A 921 -16.73 15.41 -13.17
N TYR A 922 -15.48 15.27 -12.79
CA TYR A 922 -15.06 14.94 -11.43
C TYR A 922 -14.65 16.25 -10.75
N ILE A 923 -15.52 16.78 -9.88
CA ILE A 923 -15.38 18.11 -9.28
C ILE A 923 -15.04 17.98 -7.80
N SER A 924 -13.87 18.50 -7.39
CA SER A 924 -13.38 18.50 -6.01
C SER A 924 -13.56 19.85 -5.34
N TYR A 925 -13.84 19.82 -4.03
CA TYR A 925 -13.90 20.98 -3.15
C TYR A 925 -13.25 20.66 -1.81
N TYR A 926 -12.28 21.49 -1.38
CA TYR A 926 -11.86 21.50 0.01
C TYR A 926 -13.00 21.99 0.91
N ILE A 927 -13.10 21.45 2.13
CA ILE A 927 -14.16 21.83 3.09
C ILE A 927 -13.62 22.94 4.01
N PRO A 928 -14.17 24.18 3.99
CA PRO A 928 -13.69 25.28 4.81
C PRO A 928 -13.77 24.98 6.32
N ALA A 929 -12.81 25.49 7.09
CA ALA A 929 -12.75 25.25 8.55
C ALA A 929 -14.03 25.67 9.30
N ASP A 930 -14.68 26.77 8.87
CA ASP A 930 -15.94 27.23 9.45
C ASP A 930 -17.11 26.28 9.19
N SER A 931 -17.10 25.51 8.09
CA SER A 931 -18.17 24.54 7.78
C SER A 931 -18.26 23.42 8.80
N TYR A 932 -17.17 23.09 9.50
CA TYR A 932 -17.19 22.14 10.62
C TYR A 932 -17.77 22.76 11.90
N VAL A 933 -17.65 24.09 12.07
CA VAL A 933 -18.21 24.83 13.22
C VAL A 933 -19.70 25.06 13.02
N GLU A 934 -20.14 25.41 11.81
CA GLU A 934 -21.55 25.54 11.44
C GLU A 934 -22.26 24.18 11.24
N GLY A 935 -21.51 23.08 11.04
CA GLY A 935 -22.03 21.77 10.67
C GLY A 935 -22.63 21.71 9.26
N LYS A 936 -22.22 22.64 8.38
CA LYS A 936 -22.79 22.86 7.05
C LYS A 936 -21.77 23.45 6.07
N PHE A 937 -21.73 22.93 4.85
CA PHE A 937 -21.03 23.52 3.72
C PHE A 937 -22.03 23.86 2.61
N VAL A 938 -21.92 25.07 2.03
CA VAL A 938 -22.69 25.49 0.84
C VAL A 938 -21.73 25.45 -0.34
N ILE A 939 -21.98 24.54 -1.26
CA ILE A 939 -21.11 24.29 -2.42
C ILE A 939 -21.52 25.28 -3.53
N PRO A 940 -20.60 26.14 -4.00
CA PRO A 940 -20.85 27.07 -5.12
C PRO A 940 -20.85 26.33 -6.48
N GLU A 941 -21.18 27.01 -7.57
CA GLU A 941 -20.91 26.50 -8.93
C GLU A 941 -19.39 26.45 -9.20
N TYR A 942 -18.92 25.47 -9.99
CA TYR A 942 -17.51 25.36 -10.39
C TYR A 942 -17.20 26.23 -11.60
N GLU A 943 -16.58 27.40 -11.37
CA GLU A 943 -16.16 28.34 -12.43
C GLU A 943 -14.75 28.05 -13.01
N GLY A 944 -14.09 26.96 -12.59
CA GLY A 944 -12.71 26.64 -12.97
C GLY A 944 -12.54 25.91 -14.32
N ASN A 945 -11.28 25.76 -14.73
CA ASN A 945 -10.89 24.90 -15.85
C ASN A 945 -10.98 23.40 -15.49
N TYR A 946 -11.07 22.56 -16.51
CA TYR A 946 -11.02 21.11 -16.40
C TYR A 946 -9.79 20.55 -17.12
N TYR A 947 -9.28 19.44 -16.59
CA TYR A 947 -8.04 18.79 -16.98
C TYR A 947 -8.29 17.30 -17.30
N ASN A 948 -7.28 16.69 -17.91
CA ASN A 948 -7.23 15.33 -18.39
C ASN A 948 -6.05 14.62 -17.72
N VAL A 949 -6.23 13.38 -17.28
CA VAL A 949 -5.21 12.59 -16.59
C VAL A 949 -5.13 11.19 -17.21
N PHE A 950 -3.92 10.73 -17.50
CA PHE A 950 -3.69 9.39 -18.06
C PHE A 950 -3.48 8.34 -16.96
N PHE A 951 -4.14 7.19 -17.09
CA PHE A 951 -4.07 6.09 -16.13
C PHE A 951 -3.64 4.80 -16.83
N ASP A 952 -2.60 4.17 -16.30
CA ASP A 952 -1.93 3.01 -16.87
C ASP A 952 -1.74 1.90 -15.82
N SER A 953 -1.75 0.63 -16.20
CA SER A 953 -1.45 -0.45 -15.24
C SER A 953 -0.79 -1.69 -15.82
N GLU A 954 0.05 -2.32 -15.01
CA GLU A 954 0.54 -3.68 -15.25
C GLU A 954 -0.14 -4.66 -14.28
N PRO A 955 -0.90 -5.67 -14.76
CA PRO A 955 -1.33 -5.89 -16.14
C PRO A 955 -2.47 -4.96 -16.61
N GLN A 956 -2.55 -4.79 -17.93
CA GLN A 956 -3.46 -3.87 -18.62
C GLN A 956 -4.93 -4.29 -18.59
N GLY A 957 -5.85 -3.33 -18.72
CA GLY A 957 -7.30 -3.55 -18.72
C GLY A 957 -7.87 -3.75 -17.32
N ALA A 958 -7.44 -2.92 -16.37
CA ALA A 958 -7.97 -2.81 -15.01
C ALA A 958 -8.96 -1.64 -14.94
N ASP A 959 -10.04 -1.80 -14.18
CA ASP A 959 -11.14 -0.84 -14.03
C ASP A 959 -10.65 0.45 -13.34
N ILE A 960 -10.95 1.61 -13.94
CA ILE A 960 -10.56 2.92 -13.43
C ILE A 960 -11.74 3.55 -12.68
N PHE A 961 -11.53 3.88 -11.40
CA PHE A 961 -12.44 4.68 -10.59
C PHE A 961 -11.81 6.03 -10.26
N ILE A 962 -12.57 7.11 -10.36
CA ILE A 962 -12.17 8.46 -9.91
C ILE A 962 -13.13 8.88 -8.80
N ASP A 963 -12.58 9.28 -7.65
CA ASP A 963 -13.27 9.66 -6.42
C ASP A 963 -14.26 8.60 -5.91
N GLY A 964 -13.98 7.34 -6.23
CA GLY A 964 -14.83 6.19 -5.94
C GLY A 964 -16.03 6.04 -6.87
N PHE A 965 -16.21 6.92 -7.86
CA PHE A 965 -17.16 6.75 -8.94
C PHE A 965 -16.56 5.87 -10.05
N ASP A 966 -17.40 5.02 -10.63
CA ASP A 966 -17.05 4.14 -11.75
C ASP A 966 -17.01 4.95 -13.05
N THR A 967 -15.85 5.03 -13.71
CA THR A 967 -15.71 5.71 -15.01
C THR A 967 -16.22 4.84 -16.18
N GLY A 968 -16.39 3.53 -15.94
CA GLY A 968 -16.66 2.51 -16.94
C GLY A 968 -15.54 2.32 -17.96
N TYR A 969 -14.35 2.91 -17.77
CA TYR A 969 -13.16 2.72 -18.59
C TYR A 969 -12.12 1.85 -17.87
N HIS A 970 -11.22 1.25 -18.65
CA HIS A 970 -10.13 0.41 -18.14
C HIS A 970 -8.78 0.84 -18.74
N THR A 971 -7.70 0.59 -18.02
CA THR A 971 -6.33 0.94 -18.42
C THR A 971 -5.90 0.28 -19.75
N PRO A 972 -5.07 0.94 -20.58
CA PRO A 972 -4.49 2.27 -20.39
C PRO A 972 -5.40 3.35 -20.99
N PHE A 973 -5.80 4.37 -20.23
CA PHE A 973 -6.81 5.34 -20.71
C PHE A 973 -6.67 6.73 -20.09
N GLN A 974 -7.04 7.75 -20.87
CA GLN A 974 -7.11 9.14 -20.42
C GLN A 974 -8.52 9.46 -19.92
N ILE A 975 -8.67 9.79 -18.64
CA ILE A 975 -9.91 10.36 -18.11
C ILE A 975 -9.88 11.87 -18.35
N GLU A 976 -10.99 12.41 -18.84
CA GLU A 976 -11.18 13.83 -19.11
C GLU A 976 -12.12 14.45 -18.07
N ASN A 977 -12.14 15.78 -17.97
CA ASN A 977 -13.06 16.56 -17.14
C ASN A 977 -12.84 16.44 -15.62
N ILE A 978 -11.59 16.31 -15.18
CA ILE A 978 -11.21 16.38 -13.76
C ILE A 978 -10.95 17.85 -13.39
N SER A 979 -11.51 18.32 -12.28
CA SER A 979 -11.28 19.69 -11.76
C SER A 979 -9.88 19.88 -11.20
N ALA A 980 -9.45 21.13 -10.98
CA ALA A 980 -8.40 21.39 -10.00
C ALA A 980 -8.86 21.05 -8.57
N GLY A 981 -7.99 20.42 -7.78
CA GLY A 981 -8.25 19.97 -6.40
C GLY A 981 -7.74 18.54 -6.10
N HIS A 982 -8.01 18.06 -4.89
CA HIS A 982 -7.70 16.68 -4.47
C HIS A 982 -8.65 15.66 -5.12
N HIS A 983 -8.09 14.60 -5.67
CA HIS A 983 -8.83 13.49 -6.28
C HIS A 983 -8.24 12.14 -5.84
N LYS A 984 -9.00 11.05 -6.04
CA LYS A 984 -8.56 9.68 -5.74
C LYS A 984 -8.78 8.76 -6.93
N ALA A 985 -7.72 8.13 -7.41
CA ALA A 985 -7.80 7.02 -8.36
C ALA A 985 -7.80 5.69 -7.61
N VAL A 986 -8.66 4.76 -8.02
CA VAL A 986 -8.59 3.34 -7.62
C VAL A 986 -8.55 2.49 -8.87
N ILE A 987 -7.57 1.60 -8.95
CA ILE A 987 -7.38 0.65 -10.05
C ILE A 987 -7.71 -0.75 -9.54
N SER A 988 -8.77 -1.35 -10.08
CA SER A 988 -9.31 -2.65 -9.67
C SER A 988 -9.25 -3.65 -10.82
N LYS A 989 -8.96 -4.92 -10.53
CA LYS A 989 -9.04 -5.99 -11.54
C LYS A 989 -9.37 -7.33 -10.88
N PRO A 990 -10.43 -8.06 -11.32
CA PRO A 990 -10.74 -9.37 -10.74
C PRO A 990 -9.56 -10.35 -10.85
N GLY A 991 -9.18 -10.96 -9.73
CA GLY A 991 -8.00 -11.80 -9.60
C GLY A 991 -6.70 -11.08 -9.18
N TYR A 992 -6.75 -9.76 -8.96
CA TYR A 992 -5.60 -8.94 -8.55
C TYR A 992 -5.93 -8.08 -7.32
N ILE A 993 -4.92 -7.75 -6.50
CA ILE A 993 -5.08 -6.84 -5.37
C ILE A 993 -5.27 -5.40 -5.92
N PRO A 994 -6.31 -4.65 -5.51
CA PRO A 994 -6.53 -3.29 -6.00
C PRO A 994 -5.55 -2.29 -5.38
N GLU A 995 -5.12 -1.30 -6.17
CA GLU A 995 -4.35 -0.15 -5.69
C GLU A 995 -5.20 1.13 -5.67
N GLU A 996 -4.86 2.04 -4.76
CA GLU A 996 -5.49 3.35 -4.59
C GLU A 996 -4.40 4.43 -4.46
N LYS A 997 -4.56 5.57 -5.16
CA LYS A 997 -3.65 6.73 -5.08
C LYS A 997 -4.47 8.02 -4.97
N GLU A 998 -4.15 8.84 -3.98
CA GLU A 998 -4.59 10.23 -3.90
C GLU A 998 -3.68 11.07 -4.80
N PHE A 999 -4.25 12.06 -5.51
CA PHE A 999 -3.51 12.94 -6.41
C PHE A 999 -4.11 14.35 -6.44
N MET A 1000 -3.27 15.34 -6.71
CA MET A 1000 -3.67 16.74 -6.88
C MET A 1000 -3.76 17.07 -8.37
N VAL A 1001 -4.71 17.93 -8.73
CA VAL A 1001 -4.75 18.63 -10.02
C VAL A 1001 -4.60 20.12 -9.74
N HIS A 1002 -3.53 20.74 -10.22
CA HIS A 1002 -3.23 22.14 -9.94
C HIS A 1002 -4.01 23.09 -10.87
N ALA A 1003 -4.30 24.30 -10.41
CA ALA A 1003 -4.97 25.32 -11.20
C ALA A 1003 -3.97 26.27 -11.88
N GLY A 1004 -4.17 26.56 -13.18
CA GLY A 1004 -3.54 27.70 -13.85
C GLY A 1004 -2.71 27.38 -15.10
N GLU A 1005 -2.61 26.13 -15.51
CA GLU A 1005 -1.85 25.74 -16.71
C GLU A 1005 -2.62 26.02 -18.01
N GLU A 1006 -1.90 26.35 -19.10
CA GLU A 1006 -2.50 26.47 -20.45
C GLU A 1006 -2.70 25.09 -21.12
N ASP A 1007 -2.02 24.05 -20.63
CA ASP A 1007 -2.22 22.67 -21.07
C ASP A 1007 -3.27 21.98 -20.17
N PRO A 1008 -4.31 21.33 -20.73
CA PRO A 1008 -5.24 20.54 -19.94
C PRO A 1008 -4.66 19.20 -19.45
N SER A 1009 -3.43 18.81 -19.77
CA SER A 1009 -2.82 17.53 -19.41
C SER A 1009 -2.20 17.51 -18.00
N ALA A 1010 -3.01 17.23 -16.97
CA ALA A 1010 -2.59 17.15 -15.56
C ALA A 1010 -1.88 15.82 -15.17
N GLY A 1011 -1.00 15.33 -16.03
CA GLY A 1011 -0.09 14.22 -15.74
C GLY A 1011 -0.58 12.80 -16.05
N SER A 1012 0.22 11.82 -15.59
CA SER A 1012 0.11 10.40 -15.94
C SER A 1012 0.48 9.50 -14.75
N TYR A 1013 -0.39 8.55 -14.40
CA TYR A 1013 -0.24 7.68 -13.23
C TYR A 1013 -0.22 6.20 -13.63
N HIS A 1014 0.91 5.52 -13.36
CA HIS A 1014 1.07 4.08 -13.53
C HIS A 1014 0.82 3.32 -12.21
N PHE A 1015 0.27 2.11 -12.32
CA PHE A 1015 -0.09 1.22 -11.19
C PHE A 1015 0.37 -0.21 -11.46
N SER A 1016 0.84 -0.92 -10.44
CA SER A 1016 1.33 -2.30 -10.56
C SER A 1016 0.55 -3.18 -9.59
N ILE A 1017 -0.35 -4.01 -10.11
CA ILE A 1017 -1.34 -4.75 -9.28
C ILE A 1017 -1.03 -6.25 -9.25
N GLU A 1018 -0.95 -6.84 -8.05
CA GLU A 1018 -0.46 -8.22 -7.84
C GLU A 1018 -1.55 -9.28 -8.05
N GLU A 1019 -1.26 -10.39 -8.75
CA GLU A 1019 -2.17 -11.54 -8.90
C GLU A 1019 -2.33 -12.28 -7.56
N TYR A 1020 -3.57 -12.48 -7.09
CA TYR A 1020 -3.83 -13.37 -5.94
C TYR A 1020 -4.34 -14.74 -6.39
N PRO A 1021 -3.90 -15.85 -5.75
CA PRO A 1021 -4.42 -17.18 -6.05
C PRO A 1021 -5.92 -17.26 -5.82
N SER A 1022 -6.68 -17.55 -6.89
CA SER A 1022 -8.14 -17.57 -6.85
C SER A 1022 -8.73 -18.75 -7.61
N GLY A 1023 -9.95 -19.14 -7.24
CA GLY A 1023 -10.72 -20.20 -7.88
C GLY A 1023 -12.19 -19.78 -8.05
N SER A 1024 -13.05 -20.75 -8.33
CA SER A 1024 -14.49 -20.51 -8.54
C SER A 1024 -15.36 -21.59 -7.91
N VAL A 1025 -16.60 -21.24 -7.56
CA VAL A 1025 -17.60 -22.18 -7.02
C VAL A 1025 -18.84 -22.15 -7.90
N PHE A 1026 -19.21 -23.30 -8.45
CA PHE A 1026 -20.53 -23.51 -9.05
C PHE A 1026 -21.46 -24.18 -8.05
N ALA A 1027 -22.62 -23.59 -7.85
CA ALA A 1027 -23.62 -24.04 -6.90
C ALA A 1027 -24.99 -24.20 -7.56
N ASP A 1028 -25.59 -25.40 -7.43
CA ASP A 1028 -26.99 -25.66 -7.76
C ASP A 1028 -27.77 -26.24 -6.57
N THR A 1029 -29.09 -26.21 -6.63
CA THR A 1029 -29.97 -26.90 -5.68
C THR A 1029 -31.05 -27.70 -6.40
N ILE A 1030 -31.60 -28.71 -5.75
CA ILE A 1030 -32.78 -29.44 -6.24
C ILE A 1030 -33.99 -29.11 -5.34
N PRO A 1031 -34.99 -28.34 -5.80
CA PRO A 1031 -35.03 -27.56 -7.04
C PRO A 1031 -34.17 -26.27 -6.97
N SER A 1032 -33.77 -25.76 -8.13
CA SER A 1032 -32.97 -24.55 -8.28
C SER A 1032 -33.76 -23.28 -7.89
N GLY A 1033 -33.06 -22.14 -7.81
CA GLY A 1033 -33.61 -20.84 -7.39
C GLY A 1033 -33.44 -20.56 -5.89
N ALA A 1034 -32.59 -21.32 -5.19
CA ALA A 1034 -32.22 -21.05 -3.81
C ALA A 1034 -31.19 -19.91 -3.73
N LYS A 1035 -31.34 -19.00 -2.76
CA LYS A 1035 -30.36 -17.93 -2.50
C LYS A 1035 -29.08 -18.49 -1.92
N VAL A 1036 -27.93 -18.03 -2.42
CA VAL A 1036 -26.60 -18.48 -1.99
C VAL A 1036 -26.01 -17.51 -0.96
N TYR A 1037 -25.49 -18.06 0.14
CA TYR A 1037 -24.76 -17.34 1.17
C TYR A 1037 -23.36 -17.95 1.32
N LEU A 1038 -22.33 -17.11 1.43
CA LEU A 1038 -20.94 -17.50 1.70
C LEU A 1038 -20.49 -16.81 3.00
N ASN A 1039 -19.92 -17.57 3.93
CA ASN A 1039 -19.46 -17.08 5.24
C ASN A 1039 -20.52 -16.23 5.98
N ASP A 1040 -21.77 -16.69 5.94
CA ASP A 1040 -22.98 -15.99 6.43
C ASP A 1040 -23.33 -14.64 5.74
N VAL A 1041 -22.50 -14.15 4.82
CA VAL A 1041 -22.77 -13.00 3.95
C VAL A 1041 -23.71 -13.41 2.81
N ASN A 1042 -24.61 -12.50 2.42
CA ASN A 1042 -25.52 -12.70 1.30
C ASN A 1042 -24.84 -12.33 -0.02
N THR A 1043 -24.66 -13.30 -0.92
CA THR A 1043 -24.12 -13.06 -2.27
C THR A 1043 -25.10 -12.27 -3.16
N GLY A 1044 -26.41 -12.39 -2.88
CA GLY A 1044 -27.47 -11.93 -3.78
C GLY A 1044 -27.82 -12.91 -4.91
N ALA A 1045 -26.93 -13.85 -5.24
CA ALA A 1045 -27.10 -14.84 -6.28
C ALA A 1045 -28.13 -15.94 -5.93
N VAL A 1046 -28.63 -16.60 -6.97
CA VAL A 1046 -29.56 -17.74 -6.87
C VAL A 1046 -29.12 -18.89 -7.78
N THR A 1047 -29.34 -20.13 -7.35
CA THR A 1047 -28.93 -21.35 -8.08
C THR A 1047 -29.72 -21.58 -9.38
N PRO A 1048 -29.13 -22.20 -10.42
CA PRO A 1048 -27.71 -22.55 -10.57
C PRO A 1048 -26.85 -21.31 -10.87
N VAL A 1049 -25.68 -21.18 -10.25
CA VAL A 1049 -24.77 -20.03 -10.45
C VAL A 1049 -23.30 -20.38 -10.23
N THR A 1050 -22.40 -19.77 -11.00
CA THR A 1050 -20.95 -19.78 -10.79
C THR A 1050 -20.50 -18.45 -10.16
N ILE A 1051 -19.82 -18.52 -9.01
CA ILE A 1051 -19.19 -17.39 -8.33
C ILE A 1051 -17.67 -17.45 -8.62
N PRO A 1052 -17.11 -16.50 -9.39
CA PRO A 1052 -15.71 -16.50 -9.79
C PRO A 1052 -14.80 -15.73 -8.80
N TYR A 1053 -13.49 -15.81 -9.02
CA TYR A 1053 -12.44 -15.02 -8.34
C TYR A 1053 -12.44 -15.07 -6.81
N LEU A 1054 -12.97 -16.15 -6.23
CA LEU A 1054 -12.90 -16.41 -4.79
C LEU A 1054 -11.43 -16.68 -4.42
N ASN A 1055 -10.94 -16.02 -3.37
CA ASN A 1055 -9.63 -16.33 -2.77
C ASN A 1055 -9.56 -17.82 -2.38
N ILE A 1056 -8.36 -18.40 -2.30
CA ILE A 1056 -8.21 -19.82 -1.93
C ILE A 1056 -8.56 -20.08 -0.46
N GLY A 1057 -8.98 -21.32 -0.15
CA GLY A 1057 -9.27 -21.79 1.20
C GLY A 1057 -10.72 -22.21 1.42
N THR A 1058 -11.11 -22.36 2.69
CA THR A 1058 -12.41 -22.94 3.07
C THR A 1058 -13.49 -21.87 3.27
N TYR A 1059 -14.63 -22.04 2.62
CA TYR A 1059 -15.82 -21.19 2.71
C TYR A 1059 -17.01 -21.96 3.29
N LYS A 1060 -17.84 -21.26 4.05
CA LYS A 1060 -19.07 -21.75 4.68
C LYS A 1060 -20.28 -21.39 3.83
N ILE A 1061 -20.72 -22.31 2.97
CA ILE A 1061 -21.85 -22.10 2.06
C ILE A 1061 -23.19 -22.52 2.68
N ARG A 1062 -24.27 -21.80 2.36
CA ARG A 1062 -25.64 -22.16 2.71
C ARG A 1062 -26.64 -21.71 1.64
N PHE A 1063 -27.66 -22.54 1.40
CA PHE A 1063 -28.77 -22.29 0.49
C PHE A 1063 -30.07 -21.97 1.24
N ILE A 1064 -30.86 -21.03 0.73
CA ILE A 1064 -32.19 -20.69 1.26
C ILE A 1064 -33.23 -20.62 0.13
N ASN A 1065 -34.22 -21.53 0.15
CA ASN A 1065 -35.34 -21.53 -0.80
C ASN A 1065 -36.66 -21.37 -0.04
N GLY A 1066 -37.28 -20.18 -0.14
CA GLY A 1066 -38.48 -19.83 0.63
C GLY A 1066 -38.27 -19.93 2.15
N SER A 1067 -38.89 -20.94 2.78
CA SER A 1067 -38.72 -21.25 4.20
C SER A 1067 -37.69 -22.36 4.48
N VAL A 1068 -37.23 -23.07 3.45
CA VAL A 1068 -36.24 -24.17 3.55
C VAL A 1068 -34.84 -23.58 3.60
N ARG A 1069 -33.96 -24.18 4.41
CA ARG A 1069 -32.54 -23.84 4.53
C ARG A 1069 -31.72 -25.13 4.55
N SER A 1070 -30.62 -25.14 3.81
CA SER A 1070 -29.65 -26.24 3.84
C SER A 1070 -28.96 -26.35 5.20
N GLY A 1071 -28.14 -27.40 5.35
CA GLY A 1071 -27.05 -27.38 6.33
C GLY A 1071 -26.07 -26.23 6.06
N LEU A 1072 -25.20 -25.95 7.03
CA LEU A 1072 -23.96 -25.22 6.76
C LEU A 1072 -22.97 -26.23 6.19
N LEU A 1073 -22.44 -25.96 4.99
CA LEU A 1073 -21.51 -26.85 4.31
C LEU A 1073 -20.15 -26.14 4.17
N ASP A 1074 -19.07 -26.87 4.45
CA ASP A 1074 -17.71 -26.39 4.25
C ASP A 1074 -17.22 -26.83 2.88
N ILE A 1075 -16.91 -25.87 2.01
CA ILE A 1075 -16.33 -26.09 0.68
C ILE A 1075 -14.92 -25.52 0.64
N THR A 1076 -13.99 -26.15 -0.09
CA THR A 1076 -12.62 -25.64 -0.25
C THR A 1076 -12.42 -25.20 -1.70
N VAL A 1077 -12.05 -23.93 -1.87
CA VAL A 1077 -11.66 -23.33 -3.15
C VAL A 1077 -10.17 -23.57 -3.35
N LEU A 1078 -9.83 -24.25 -4.44
CA LEU A 1078 -8.46 -24.55 -4.85
C LEU A 1078 -8.01 -23.58 -5.97
N PRO A 1079 -6.72 -23.24 -6.06
CA PRO A 1079 -6.21 -22.26 -7.01
C PRO A 1079 -6.47 -22.72 -8.45
N PHE A 1080 -7.09 -21.83 -9.24
CA PHE A 1080 -7.44 -22.00 -10.65
C PHE A 1080 -8.46 -23.13 -10.96
N GLU A 1081 -9.13 -23.68 -9.95
CA GLU A 1081 -10.16 -24.73 -10.10
C GLU A 1081 -11.61 -24.22 -10.03
N LYS A 1082 -12.54 -25.05 -10.54
CA LYS A 1082 -14.00 -24.89 -10.38
C LYS A 1082 -14.53 -25.94 -9.41
N THR A 1083 -14.81 -25.54 -8.18
CA THR A 1083 -15.44 -26.39 -7.16
C THR A 1083 -16.94 -26.48 -7.43
N GLU A 1084 -17.48 -27.69 -7.61
CA GLU A 1084 -18.92 -27.89 -7.86
C GLU A 1084 -19.66 -28.42 -6.63
N ILE A 1085 -20.82 -27.84 -6.31
CA ILE A 1085 -21.70 -28.26 -5.21
C ILE A 1085 -23.17 -28.29 -5.67
N ILE A 1086 -23.89 -29.37 -5.35
CA ILE A 1086 -25.30 -29.56 -5.65
C ILE A 1086 -26.01 -30.10 -4.38
N GLU A 1087 -26.94 -29.33 -3.82
CA GLU A 1087 -27.66 -29.66 -2.58
C GLU A 1087 -29.14 -30.00 -2.87
N ASP A 1088 -29.64 -31.13 -2.36
CA ASP A 1088 -31.07 -31.47 -2.43
C ASP A 1088 -31.84 -30.80 -1.27
N MET A 1089 -32.89 -30.04 -1.59
CA MET A 1089 -33.60 -29.13 -0.68
C MET A 1089 -35.03 -29.61 -0.36
N GLN A 1090 -35.28 -30.93 -0.42
CA GLN A 1090 -36.60 -31.58 -0.25
C GLN A 1090 -36.88 -32.14 1.15
#